data_AF-H2P256-F1
#
_entry.id   AF-H2P256-F1
#
_cell.length_a   1.000
_cell.length_b   1.000
_cell.length_c   1.000
_cell.angle_alpha   90.00
_cell.angle_beta   90.00
_cell.angle_gamma   90.00
#
_symmetry.space_group_name_H-M   'P 1'
#
loop_
_entity.id
_entity.type
_entity.pdbx_description
1 polymer ?
#
loop_
_entity_poly.entity_id
_entity_poly.type
_entity_poly.pdbx_seq_one_letter_code
_entity_poly.pdbx_strand_id
1 'polypeptide(L)'
;MSLWQPLVLALLVLGCCFAAPRRHQSTLVLFPGDLRTNLTDRQLAEEYLYRYGYTRVAEMRGESKSLGPALLLLQKQLSLPETGELDSATLKAMRTPRCGVPDLGRFQTFEGDLKWHHRDITYWIQNYSEDLPRAVIDDAFARAFALWSAVTPLNFTRVYSRDADIVIQFGVAEHGDGYPFDGKDGLLAHAFPPGPGIQGDAHFDDDELWSLGKGVVVPTRFGNADGAACHFPFTFEGRSYSACTTDGRSDGVPWCSTTANYDTDGRFGFCPSERLYTQDGNADGKPCQFPFIFQGQSYSACTTDGRSDGYRWCATTANYDQDKLFGFCPTRADSTVMGGNSAGELCVFPFTFLGKEYSTCTSEGRRDGRLWCATTSNFDSDKKWGFCPDQGYSLFLVAAHEFGHALGLDHSSVPEALMYPMYRFTEEPPLHKDDVNGIQHLYGPRPEPEPRPPTTTTPQPTAPPTVCPTGPPTVRPSERPTAGPTGPSAGPTGPPTAGPSTATTVPLSPVDDACNVDIFDAIAEIGNQLHLFKDGKYWRFSEGRGSRPQGPFLIADKWPALPRKLDSVFEEPLSKKLFFFSGRQVWVYTGASVLGPRRLDKLGLGADVAQVTGALRSGRGKMLLFSGRRLWRFDVKAQMVDPRSATEVDRMFPGVPLDTHDVFQYREKAYFCQDRFYWRVSSRSELNQVDQVGYVTYDILQCPED
;
A
#
# COMPACT_ATOMS: atom_id res chain seq x y z
N MET A 1 -21.02 -52.42 -81.29
CA MET A 1 -22.14 -51.48 -81.04
C MET A 1 -22.31 -51.34 -79.54
N SER A 2 -22.71 -50.17 -79.04
CA SER A 2 -23.03 -49.95 -77.62
C SER A 2 -24.47 -50.40 -77.34
N LEU A 3 -24.77 -50.93 -76.14
CA LEU A 3 -25.64 -50.29 -75.13
C LEU A 3 -25.99 -51.24 -73.94
N TRP A 4 -25.67 -50.78 -72.73
CA TRP A 4 -26.50 -50.79 -71.49
C TRP A 4 -26.86 -52.11 -70.73
N GLN A 5 -26.26 -52.25 -69.53
CA GLN A 5 -26.81 -52.52 -68.15
C GLN A 5 -28.06 -53.41 -67.92
N PRO A 6 -28.22 -54.11 -66.74
CA PRO A 6 -27.79 -53.65 -65.39
C PRO A 6 -27.30 -54.69 -64.33
N LEU A 7 -26.80 -54.15 -63.20
CA LEU A 7 -26.82 -54.65 -61.79
C LEU A 7 -26.36 -56.09 -61.39
N VAL A 8 -25.39 -56.17 -60.45
CA VAL A 8 -25.53 -56.74 -59.07
C VAL A 8 -24.21 -56.63 -58.25
N LEU A 9 -24.36 -56.33 -56.95
CA LEU A 9 -23.43 -56.36 -55.77
C LEU A 9 -21.88 -56.45 -55.93
N ALA A 10 -21.19 -55.57 -55.18
CA ALA A 10 -19.98 -55.90 -54.41
C ALA A 10 -19.80 -54.95 -53.20
N LEU A 11 -19.49 -55.48 -52.01
CA LEU A 11 -19.09 -54.67 -50.84
C LEU A 11 -17.65 -54.17 -51.00
N LEU A 12 -17.39 -52.91 -50.62
CA LEU A 12 -16.04 -52.34 -50.54
C LEU A 12 -15.68 -52.04 -49.08
N VAL A 13 -14.54 -52.59 -48.65
CA VAL A 13 -13.92 -52.29 -47.35
C VAL A 13 -13.21 -50.94 -47.42
N LEU A 14 -13.64 -50.00 -46.58
CA LEU A 14 -12.99 -48.69 -46.44
C LEU A 14 -11.66 -48.82 -45.69
N GLY A 15 -10.55 -48.63 -46.41
CA GLY A 15 -9.24 -48.43 -45.81
C GLY A 15 -9.19 -47.09 -45.07
N CYS A 16 -9.21 -47.12 -43.74
CA CYS A 16 -9.03 -45.93 -42.93
C CYS A 16 -7.57 -45.48 -42.93
N CYS A 17 -7.28 -44.36 -43.60
CA CYS A 17 -6.00 -43.67 -43.44
C CYS A 17 -5.88 -43.16 -42.00
N PHE A 18 -5.05 -43.82 -41.18
CA PHE A 18 -4.64 -43.29 -39.88
C PHE A 18 -3.72 -42.07 -40.09
N ALA A 19 -4.32 -40.90 -40.29
CA ALA A 19 -3.63 -39.65 -40.02
C ALA A 19 -3.31 -39.60 -38.53
N ALA A 20 -2.04 -39.77 -38.17
CA ALA A 20 -1.59 -39.62 -36.79
C ALA A 20 -2.01 -38.23 -36.27
N PRO A 21 -2.53 -38.13 -35.04
CA PRO A 21 -2.90 -36.83 -34.49
C PRO A 21 -1.65 -35.95 -34.45
N ARG A 22 -1.70 -34.81 -35.14
CA ARG A 22 -0.65 -33.79 -35.01
C ARG A 22 -0.57 -33.44 -33.54
N ARG A 23 0.56 -33.76 -32.88
CA ARG A 23 0.88 -33.21 -31.57
C ARG A 23 0.81 -31.70 -31.71
N HIS A 24 -0.13 -31.08 -31.00
CA HIS A 24 -0.16 -29.62 -30.90
C HIS A 24 1.15 -29.21 -30.22
N GLN A 25 2.10 -28.70 -31.00
CA GLN A 25 3.26 -28.04 -30.43
C GLN A 25 2.74 -26.76 -29.79
N SER A 26 2.74 -26.73 -28.45
CA SER A 26 2.48 -25.51 -27.70
C SER A 26 3.61 -24.53 -28.02
N THR A 27 3.33 -23.54 -28.87
CA THR A 27 4.29 -22.51 -29.26
C THR A 27 4.65 -21.69 -28.02
N LEU A 28 5.82 -21.94 -27.43
CA LEU A 28 6.31 -21.15 -26.32
C LEU A 28 6.70 -19.77 -26.85
N VAL A 29 6.05 -18.72 -26.35
CA VAL A 29 6.37 -17.33 -26.68
C VAL A 29 7.12 -16.73 -25.50
N LEU A 30 8.28 -16.12 -25.75
CA LEU A 30 9.00 -15.37 -24.73
C LEU A 30 8.39 -13.98 -24.63
N PHE A 31 7.80 -13.65 -23.48
CA PHE A 31 7.15 -12.35 -23.27
C PHE A 31 8.17 -11.28 -22.86
N PRO A 32 8.13 -10.05 -23.42
CA PRO A 32 9.00 -8.97 -22.97
C PRO A 32 8.72 -8.58 -21.51
N GLY A 33 9.78 -8.50 -20.69
CA GLY A 33 9.73 -8.07 -19.28
C GLY A 33 9.83 -9.21 -18.25
N ASP A 34 9.73 -10.47 -18.65
CA ASP A 34 9.71 -11.63 -17.74
C ASP A 34 11.12 -12.02 -17.25
N LEU A 35 11.62 -11.35 -16.19
CA LEU A 35 13.02 -11.42 -15.74
C LEU A 35 13.37 -12.60 -14.82
N ARG A 36 12.37 -13.32 -14.26
CA ARG A 36 12.60 -14.34 -13.22
C ARG A 36 12.65 -15.81 -13.69
N THR A 37 12.28 -16.10 -14.93
CA THR A 37 12.07 -17.50 -15.40
C THR A 37 13.35 -18.27 -15.78
N ASN A 38 14.52 -17.92 -15.25
CA ASN A 38 15.81 -18.43 -15.74
C ASN A 38 16.74 -19.06 -14.68
N LEU A 39 16.28 -19.24 -13.43
CA LEU A 39 17.00 -20.07 -12.46
C LEU A 39 16.81 -21.55 -12.80
N THR A 40 17.88 -22.34 -12.68
CA THR A 40 17.77 -23.81 -12.71
C THR A 40 17.17 -24.33 -11.40
N ASP A 41 16.52 -25.50 -11.44
CA ASP A 41 15.94 -26.14 -10.26
C ASP A 41 16.93 -26.28 -9.09
N ARG A 42 18.21 -26.53 -9.40
CA ARG A 42 19.28 -26.60 -8.40
C ARG A 42 19.57 -25.23 -7.75
N GLN A 43 19.63 -24.15 -8.53
CA GLN A 43 19.87 -22.81 -8.00
C GLN A 43 18.71 -22.33 -7.12
N LEU A 44 17.46 -22.62 -7.54
CA LEU A 44 16.28 -22.40 -6.72
C LEU A 44 16.41 -23.12 -5.36
N ALA A 45 16.79 -24.40 -5.37
CA ALA A 45 16.99 -25.16 -4.14
C ALA A 45 18.14 -24.61 -3.27
N GLU A 46 19.26 -24.21 -3.86
CA GLU A 46 20.40 -23.61 -3.14
C GLU A 46 20.02 -22.29 -2.46
N GLU A 47 19.29 -21.41 -3.15
CA GLU A 47 18.81 -20.15 -2.56
C GLU A 47 17.73 -20.37 -1.49
N TYR A 48 16.77 -21.28 -1.73
CA TYR A 48 15.70 -21.61 -0.80
C TYR A 48 16.25 -22.19 0.51
N LEU A 49 17.15 -23.18 0.43
CA LEU A 49 17.78 -23.81 1.60
C LEU A 49 18.69 -22.85 2.37
N TYR A 50 19.22 -21.80 1.72
CA TYR A 50 19.93 -20.73 2.40
C TYR A 50 18.96 -19.79 3.14
N ARG A 51 17.95 -19.27 2.44
CA ARG A 51 17.00 -18.27 2.95
C ARG A 51 16.26 -18.76 4.20
N TYR A 52 15.78 -20.01 4.19
CA TYR A 52 15.00 -20.57 5.30
C TYR A 52 15.83 -21.33 6.35
N GLY A 53 17.17 -21.15 6.34
CA GLY A 53 18.05 -21.58 7.44
C GLY A 53 18.52 -23.04 7.43
N TYR A 54 18.26 -23.78 6.35
CA TYR A 54 18.68 -25.19 6.20
C TYR A 54 20.17 -25.38 5.89
N THR A 55 20.90 -24.31 5.56
CA THR A 55 22.35 -24.31 5.30
C THR A 55 23.04 -23.12 5.97
N ARG A 56 24.31 -23.26 6.36
CA ARG A 56 25.05 -22.16 7.01
C ARG A 56 25.84 -21.34 6.00
N VAL A 57 25.96 -20.03 6.24
CA VAL A 57 26.75 -19.07 5.43
C VAL A 57 28.19 -19.54 5.16
N ALA A 58 28.80 -20.29 6.09
CA ALA A 58 30.14 -20.84 5.97
C ALA A 58 30.27 -21.99 4.94
N GLU A 59 29.17 -22.57 4.46
CA GLU A 59 29.16 -23.79 3.63
C GLU A 59 29.07 -23.49 2.12
N MET A 60 28.74 -22.25 1.74
CA MET A 60 28.62 -21.78 0.36
C MET A 60 29.96 -21.45 -0.33
N ARG A 61 31.11 -21.62 0.34
CA ARG A 61 32.44 -21.37 -0.25
C ARG A 61 33.01 -22.58 -1.00
N GLY A 62 32.44 -22.89 -2.15
CA GLY A 62 33.22 -23.39 -3.29
C GLY A 62 33.64 -24.87 -3.32
N GLU A 63 32.96 -25.77 -2.61
CA GLU A 63 33.12 -27.22 -2.80
C GLU A 63 31.79 -27.90 -3.14
N SER A 64 31.85 -28.93 -3.97
CA SER A 64 30.72 -29.75 -4.41
C SER A 64 30.15 -30.61 -3.27
N LYS A 65 29.45 -29.99 -2.31
CA LYS A 65 28.71 -30.70 -1.25
C LYS A 65 27.30 -31.06 -1.70
N SER A 66 26.82 -32.20 -1.21
CA SER A 66 25.47 -32.69 -1.47
C SER A 66 24.45 -31.81 -0.74
N LEU A 67 23.35 -31.46 -1.42
CA LEU A 67 22.20 -30.79 -0.80
C LEU A 67 21.41 -31.74 0.13
N GLY A 68 21.65 -33.06 0.05
CA GLY A 68 20.84 -34.08 0.72
C GLY A 68 20.58 -33.87 2.21
N PRO A 69 21.59 -33.52 3.05
CA PRO A 69 21.34 -33.27 4.47
C PRO A 69 20.39 -32.09 4.73
N ALA A 70 20.47 -31.02 3.93
CA ALA A 70 19.59 -29.87 4.04
C ALA A 70 18.19 -30.16 3.47
N LEU A 71 18.12 -30.94 2.37
CA LEU A 71 16.85 -31.42 1.80
C LEU A 71 16.10 -32.35 2.75
N LEU A 72 16.78 -33.25 3.48
CA LEU A 72 16.16 -34.10 4.50
C LEU A 72 15.52 -33.27 5.63
N LEU A 73 16.21 -32.21 6.08
CA LEU A 73 15.66 -31.30 7.10
C LEU A 73 14.43 -30.54 6.58
N LEU A 74 14.47 -30.05 5.34
CA LEU A 74 13.34 -29.38 4.68
C LEU A 74 12.14 -30.32 4.50
N GLN A 75 12.39 -31.52 3.97
CA GLN A 75 11.35 -32.52 3.74
C GLN A 75 10.68 -32.90 5.05
N LYS A 76 11.47 -33.11 6.11
CA LYS A 76 10.94 -33.37 7.45
C LYS A 76 10.12 -32.21 8.01
N GLN A 77 10.58 -30.96 7.88
CA GLN A 77 9.83 -29.79 8.35
C GLN A 77 8.48 -29.65 7.62
N LEU A 78 8.48 -29.87 6.30
CA LEU A 78 7.30 -29.77 5.45
C LEU A 78 6.46 -31.08 5.40
N SER A 79 6.71 -32.03 6.30
CA SER A 79 6.03 -33.34 6.33
C SER A 79 5.98 -34.08 4.98
N LEU A 80 7.03 -33.91 4.15
CA LEU A 80 7.24 -34.58 2.87
C LEU A 80 8.01 -35.90 3.06
N PRO A 81 8.01 -36.81 2.07
CA PRO A 81 8.89 -37.96 2.07
C PRO A 81 10.37 -37.55 2.18
N GLU A 82 11.06 -38.04 3.21
CA GLU A 82 12.47 -37.76 3.51
C GLU A 82 13.41 -38.51 2.54
N THR A 83 13.42 -38.12 1.26
CA THR A 83 14.26 -38.72 0.20
C THR A 83 15.70 -38.21 0.21
N GLY A 84 15.93 -36.97 0.66
CA GLY A 84 17.20 -36.25 0.50
C GLY A 84 17.50 -35.86 -0.95
N GLU A 85 16.54 -36.00 -1.86
CA GLU A 85 16.68 -35.67 -3.29
C GLU A 85 15.77 -34.50 -3.68
N LEU A 86 16.15 -33.78 -4.74
CA LEU A 86 15.36 -32.68 -5.29
C LEU A 86 14.23 -33.24 -6.19
N ASP A 87 13.34 -34.01 -5.58
CA ASP A 87 12.22 -34.66 -6.26
C ASP A 87 11.08 -33.69 -6.63
N SER A 88 10.10 -34.18 -7.38
CA SER A 88 8.99 -33.36 -7.88
C SER A 88 8.05 -32.86 -6.77
N ALA A 89 7.98 -33.54 -5.62
CA ALA A 89 7.20 -33.08 -4.48
C ALA A 89 7.92 -31.93 -3.77
N THR A 90 9.23 -32.08 -3.57
CA THR A 90 10.11 -31.07 -2.98
C THR A 90 10.18 -29.81 -3.84
N LEU A 91 10.35 -29.95 -5.16
CA LEU A 91 10.31 -28.81 -6.10
C LEU A 91 8.94 -28.13 -6.15
N LYS A 92 7.84 -28.89 -6.05
CA LYS A 92 6.50 -28.30 -5.97
C LYS A 92 6.33 -27.49 -4.68
N ALA A 93 6.83 -28.00 -3.55
CA ALA A 93 6.81 -27.28 -2.28
C ALA A 93 7.66 -26.00 -2.34
N MET A 94 8.90 -26.05 -2.85
CA MET A 94 9.77 -24.88 -3.00
C MET A 94 9.18 -23.77 -3.90
N ARG A 95 8.31 -24.12 -4.85
CA ARG A 95 7.61 -23.19 -5.75
C ARG A 95 6.22 -22.78 -5.27
N THR A 96 5.76 -23.29 -4.13
CA THR A 96 4.47 -22.89 -3.54
C THR A 96 4.68 -21.64 -2.68
N PRO A 97 3.80 -20.62 -2.75
CA PRO A 97 3.93 -19.41 -1.94
C PRO A 97 3.92 -19.70 -0.43
N ARG A 98 4.67 -18.90 0.35
CA ARG A 98 4.91 -19.14 1.78
C ARG A 98 5.24 -17.87 2.57
N CYS A 99 5.24 -18.00 3.89
CA CYS A 99 5.83 -17.01 4.80
C CYS A 99 7.36 -16.92 4.61
N GLY A 100 7.89 -15.71 4.77
CA GLY A 100 9.31 -15.37 4.66
C GLY A 100 10.17 -15.68 5.88
N VAL A 101 9.55 -15.96 7.04
CA VAL A 101 10.27 -16.33 8.26
C VAL A 101 11.06 -17.63 8.03
N PRO A 102 12.32 -17.74 8.51
CA PRO A 102 13.10 -18.97 8.42
C PRO A 102 12.46 -20.15 9.15
N ASP A 103 12.60 -21.35 8.60
CA ASP A 103 12.10 -22.57 9.23
C ASP A 103 13.06 -23.11 10.31
N LEU A 104 14.37 -22.93 10.08
CA LEU A 104 15.42 -23.41 10.97
C LEU A 104 16.37 -22.28 11.35
N GLY A 105 16.90 -22.41 12.57
CA GLY A 105 17.54 -21.30 13.26
C GLY A 105 16.48 -20.52 14.01
N ARG A 106 16.58 -20.52 15.35
CA ARG A 106 15.84 -19.57 16.17
C ARG A 106 16.19 -18.14 15.72
N PHE A 107 15.37 -17.18 16.12
CA PHE A 107 15.67 -15.75 16.16
C PHE A 107 16.87 -15.39 17.09
N GLN A 108 18.01 -16.09 16.97
CA GLN A 108 19.24 -15.94 17.77
C GLN A 108 20.00 -14.64 17.51
N THR A 109 19.53 -13.82 16.55
CA THR A 109 19.91 -12.42 16.38
C THR A 109 19.19 -11.48 17.34
N PHE A 110 18.13 -11.94 18.02
CA PHE A 110 17.28 -11.17 18.91
C PHE A 110 17.39 -11.71 20.34
N GLU A 111 17.55 -10.80 21.32
CA GLU A 111 17.74 -11.15 22.73
C GLU A 111 16.40 -11.12 23.48
N GLY A 112 16.03 -12.22 24.15
CA GLY A 112 14.83 -12.29 25.00
C GLY A 112 14.26 -13.70 25.11
N ASP A 113 13.09 -13.81 25.75
CA ASP A 113 12.23 -15.00 25.75
C ASP A 113 11.13 -14.96 24.66
N LEU A 114 11.22 -13.99 23.74
CA LEU A 114 10.41 -13.85 22.51
C LEU A 114 8.88 -13.89 22.78
N LYS A 115 8.46 -13.22 23.85
CA LYS A 115 7.06 -13.21 24.30
C LYS A 115 6.68 -11.84 24.91
N TRP A 116 5.48 -11.35 24.63
CA TRP A 116 4.96 -10.15 25.30
C TRP A 116 4.71 -10.39 26.80
N HIS A 117 5.19 -9.47 27.64
CA HIS A 117 5.01 -9.51 29.10
C HIS A 117 3.71 -8.83 29.58
N HIS A 118 3.00 -8.14 28.69
CA HIS A 118 1.69 -7.54 28.91
C HIS A 118 0.62 -8.29 28.10
N ARG A 119 -0.66 -8.02 28.40
CA ARG A 119 -1.81 -8.68 27.76
C ARG A 119 -2.56 -7.80 26.79
N ASP A 120 -2.58 -6.50 27.05
CA ASP A 120 -3.10 -5.49 26.15
C ASP A 120 -1.96 -5.14 25.18
N ILE A 121 -2.06 -5.64 23.94
CA ILE A 121 -1.10 -5.45 22.86
C ILE A 121 -1.68 -4.42 21.91
N THR A 122 -0.87 -3.46 21.50
CA THR A 122 -1.25 -2.37 20.62
C THR A 122 -0.73 -2.61 19.22
N TYR A 123 -1.52 -2.25 18.20
CA TYR A 123 -1.09 -2.37 16.81
C TYR A 123 -1.40 -1.12 15.99
N TRP A 124 -0.56 -0.81 15.01
CA TRP A 124 -0.74 0.32 14.11
C TRP A 124 -0.52 -0.10 12.65
N ILE A 125 -1.46 0.27 11.78
CA ILE A 125 -1.36 0.07 10.33
C ILE A 125 -0.67 1.31 9.74
N GLN A 126 0.60 1.16 9.36
CA GLN A 126 1.47 2.25 8.90
C GLN A 126 1.07 2.74 7.49
N ASN A 127 0.81 1.78 6.59
CA ASN A 127 0.33 2.01 5.22
C ASN A 127 -0.60 0.85 4.78
N TYR A 128 -1.11 0.92 3.55
CA TYR A 128 -2.12 0.01 3.01
C TYR A 128 -1.78 -0.28 1.56
N SER A 129 -2.06 -1.51 1.10
CA SER A 129 -2.11 -1.84 -0.32
C SER A 129 -3.29 -1.15 -1.02
N GLU A 130 -3.17 -0.93 -2.33
CA GLU A 130 -4.24 -0.35 -3.18
C GLU A 130 -5.26 -1.40 -3.67
N ASP A 131 -4.97 -2.70 -3.54
CA ASP A 131 -5.82 -3.81 -4.04
C ASP A 131 -7.15 -3.97 -3.30
N LEU A 132 -7.17 -3.60 -2.02
CA LEU A 132 -8.34 -3.75 -1.14
C LEU A 132 -8.77 -2.39 -0.58
N PRO A 133 -10.09 -2.13 -0.45
CA PRO A 133 -10.57 -0.96 0.27
C PRO A 133 -10.03 -0.95 1.71
N ARG A 134 -9.57 0.21 2.20
CA ARG A 134 -8.99 0.35 3.55
C ARG A 134 -9.84 -0.25 4.67
N ALA A 135 -11.17 -0.14 4.57
CA ALA A 135 -12.10 -0.75 5.53
C ALA A 135 -12.08 -2.29 5.53
N VAL A 136 -11.79 -2.93 4.38
CA VAL A 136 -11.62 -4.39 4.26
C VAL A 136 -10.28 -4.82 4.83
N ILE A 137 -9.22 -4.03 4.62
CA ILE A 137 -7.90 -4.25 5.24
C ILE A 137 -7.99 -4.14 6.77
N ASP A 138 -8.62 -3.07 7.28
CA ASP A 138 -8.86 -2.85 8.71
C ASP A 138 -9.63 -4.02 9.36
N ASP A 139 -10.69 -4.50 8.70
CA ASP A 139 -11.49 -5.65 9.16
C ASP A 139 -10.70 -6.98 9.08
N ALA A 140 -9.92 -7.21 8.01
CA ALA A 140 -9.11 -8.40 7.86
C ALA A 140 -8.07 -8.53 8.99
N PHE A 141 -7.35 -7.44 9.31
CA PHE A 141 -6.41 -7.42 10.42
C PHE A 141 -7.09 -7.53 11.79
N ALA A 142 -8.22 -6.84 12.00
CA ALA A 142 -8.98 -6.96 13.24
C ALA A 142 -9.49 -8.40 13.47
N ARG A 143 -9.96 -9.09 12.41
CA ARG A 143 -10.36 -10.50 12.49
C ARG A 143 -9.18 -11.44 12.69
N ALA A 144 -8.01 -11.16 12.11
CA ALA A 144 -6.79 -11.95 12.33
C ALA A 144 -6.36 -11.89 13.81
N PHE A 145 -6.34 -10.71 14.44
CA PHE A 145 -6.13 -10.57 15.89
C PHE A 145 -7.24 -11.20 16.75
N ALA A 146 -8.49 -11.20 16.26
CA ALA A 146 -9.62 -11.83 16.95
C ALA A 146 -9.46 -13.35 17.10
N LEU A 147 -8.76 -14.03 16.19
CA LEU A 147 -8.44 -15.46 16.31
C LEU A 147 -7.60 -15.74 17.56
N TRP A 148 -6.50 -15.00 17.73
CA TRP A 148 -5.57 -15.19 18.84
C TRP A 148 -6.18 -14.80 20.19
N SER A 149 -6.92 -13.68 20.25
CA SER A 149 -7.65 -13.25 21.46
C SER A 149 -8.88 -14.10 21.79
N ALA A 150 -9.42 -14.88 20.85
CA ALA A 150 -10.48 -15.83 21.15
C ALA A 150 -10.00 -16.96 22.09
N VAL A 151 -8.74 -17.40 21.95
CA VAL A 151 -8.17 -18.56 22.66
C VAL A 151 -7.17 -18.21 23.78
N THR A 152 -6.78 -16.94 23.93
CA THR A 152 -5.83 -16.44 24.94
C THR A 152 -6.45 -15.36 25.84
N PRO A 153 -5.77 -14.91 26.92
CA PRO A 153 -6.12 -13.70 27.66
C PRO A 153 -5.60 -12.40 27.02
N LEU A 154 -5.16 -12.41 25.76
CA LEU A 154 -4.65 -11.23 25.06
C LEU A 154 -5.78 -10.35 24.53
N ASN A 155 -5.59 -9.03 24.58
CA ASN A 155 -6.46 -8.04 23.95
C ASN A 155 -5.65 -7.25 22.91
N PHE A 156 -6.24 -6.96 21.76
CA PHE A 156 -5.60 -6.18 20.70
C PHE A 156 -6.28 -4.82 20.54
N THR A 157 -5.53 -3.74 20.70
CA THR A 157 -6.03 -2.37 20.60
C THR A 157 -5.36 -1.64 19.46
N ARG A 158 -6.14 -1.17 18.48
CA ARG A 158 -5.61 -0.35 17.40
C ARG A 158 -5.21 1.03 17.92
N VAL A 159 -3.99 1.45 17.60
CA VAL A 159 -3.46 2.78 17.86
C VAL A 159 -2.96 3.43 16.56
N TYR A 160 -2.52 4.68 16.66
CA TYR A 160 -2.08 5.51 15.52
C TYR A 160 -0.71 6.15 15.80
N SER A 161 0.23 5.37 16.33
CA SER A 161 1.63 5.76 16.53
C SER A 161 2.57 4.62 16.20
N ARG A 162 3.82 4.98 15.88
CA ARG A 162 4.98 4.09 15.72
C ARG A 162 5.48 3.44 17.02
N ASP A 163 4.89 3.84 18.15
CA ASP A 163 5.20 3.29 19.48
C ASP A 163 4.18 2.19 19.86
N ALA A 164 3.54 1.59 18.85
CA ALA A 164 2.73 0.39 18.98
C ALA A 164 3.63 -0.84 19.16
N ASP A 165 3.10 -1.90 19.77
CA ASP A 165 3.83 -3.17 19.95
C ASP A 165 3.96 -3.97 18.64
N ILE A 166 3.04 -3.75 17.68
CA ILE A 166 3.03 -4.36 16.35
C ILE A 166 2.76 -3.27 15.30
N VAL A 167 3.76 -2.90 14.50
CA VAL A 167 3.56 -2.06 13.31
C VAL A 167 3.34 -2.94 12.09
N ILE A 168 2.27 -2.66 11.35
CA ILE A 168 1.87 -3.37 10.14
C ILE A 168 2.23 -2.52 8.92
N GLN A 169 3.01 -3.09 8.00
CA GLN A 169 3.49 -2.39 6.80
C GLN A 169 3.32 -3.24 5.53
N PHE A 170 2.94 -2.61 4.42
CA PHE A 170 3.04 -3.17 3.08
C PHE A 170 4.33 -2.64 2.42
N GLY A 171 5.18 -3.52 1.90
CA GLY A 171 6.51 -3.21 1.35
C GLY A 171 6.77 -3.96 0.04
N VAL A 172 7.72 -3.51 -0.78
CA VAL A 172 8.15 -4.25 -1.99
C VAL A 172 9.67 -4.37 -1.99
N ALA A 173 10.19 -5.50 -2.45
CA ALA A 173 11.61 -5.82 -2.40
C ALA A 173 12.26 -5.44 -1.04
N GLU A 174 13.38 -4.71 -1.06
CA GLU A 174 13.95 -4.10 0.14
C GLU A 174 13.06 -2.96 0.67
N HIS A 175 12.52 -3.14 1.88
CA HIS A 175 11.49 -2.29 2.46
C HIS A 175 11.86 -1.66 3.81
N GLY A 176 13.12 -1.79 4.26
CA GLY A 176 13.68 -1.01 5.36
C GLY A 176 14.25 -1.81 6.54
N ASP A 177 14.20 -3.14 6.47
CA ASP A 177 14.61 -4.05 7.54
C ASP A 177 15.79 -4.97 7.16
N GLY A 178 16.22 -4.97 5.90
CA GLY A 178 17.28 -5.83 5.40
C GLY A 178 16.85 -7.25 5.00
N TYR A 179 15.54 -7.54 5.00
CA TYR A 179 14.95 -8.81 4.60
C TYR A 179 14.09 -8.59 3.34
N PRO A 180 14.70 -8.47 2.15
CA PRO A 180 13.95 -8.09 0.96
C PRO A 180 12.91 -9.13 0.54
N PHE A 181 11.70 -8.64 0.30
CA PHE A 181 10.66 -9.30 -0.49
C PHE A 181 11.15 -9.67 -1.88
N ASP A 182 10.41 -10.53 -2.56
CA ASP A 182 10.86 -11.13 -3.80
C ASP A 182 9.92 -10.87 -5.01
N GLY A 183 8.80 -10.18 -4.78
CA GLY A 183 7.85 -9.74 -5.80
C GLY A 183 6.69 -10.73 -5.94
N LYS A 184 5.86 -10.54 -6.96
CA LYS A 184 4.66 -11.39 -7.21
C LYS A 184 4.97 -12.89 -7.16
N ASP A 185 4.22 -13.59 -6.32
CA ASP A 185 4.35 -14.98 -5.91
C ASP A 185 5.67 -15.29 -5.18
N GLY A 186 5.63 -16.22 -4.22
CA GLY A 186 6.82 -16.65 -3.48
C GLY A 186 6.69 -16.27 -2.00
N LEU A 187 7.36 -15.20 -1.58
CA LEU A 187 7.40 -14.74 -0.20
C LEU A 187 6.29 -13.70 0.05
N LEU A 188 5.21 -14.12 0.71
CA LEU A 188 3.99 -13.30 0.84
C LEU A 188 4.12 -12.17 1.88
N ALA A 189 4.80 -12.48 2.98
CA ALA A 189 4.88 -11.66 4.18
C ALA A 189 5.98 -12.21 5.11
N HIS A 190 6.36 -11.43 6.12
CA HIS A 190 7.08 -11.92 7.30
C HIS A 190 6.75 -11.07 8.53
N ALA A 191 7.03 -11.58 9.73
CA ALA A 191 6.98 -10.80 10.95
C ALA A 191 8.13 -11.14 11.90
N PHE A 192 8.46 -10.17 12.76
CA PHE A 192 9.48 -10.30 13.78
C PHE A 192 8.88 -10.77 15.11
N PRO A 193 9.62 -11.52 15.94
CA PRO A 193 9.13 -12.00 17.23
C PRO A 193 8.94 -10.84 18.23
N PRO A 194 8.19 -11.04 19.33
CA PRO A 194 7.96 -10.03 20.37
C PRO A 194 9.22 -9.41 20.96
N GLY A 195 9.25 -8.09 21.15
CA GLY A 195 10.35 -7.37 21.76
C GLY A 195 10.38 -5.87 21.44
N PRO A 196 11.45 -5.14 21.78
CA PRO A 196 11.60 -3.72 21.45
C PRO A 196 12.02 -3.46 20.00
N GLY A 197 11.58 -2.32 19.46
CA GLY A 197 12.03 -1.80 18.17
C GLY A 197 11.18 -2.31 17.01
N ILE A 198 11.81 -3.04 16.08
CA ILE A 198 11.13 -3.71 14.96
C ILE A 198 10.54 -5.09 15.35
N GLN A 199 10.85 -5.56 16.55
CA GLN A 199 10.34 -6.82 17.09
C GLN A 199 8.84 -6.70 17.37
N GLY A 200 8.04 -7.59 16.77
CA GLY A 200 6.59 -7.51 16.71
C GLY A 200 6.06 -7.02 15.36
N ASP A 201 6.85 -6.32 14.56
CA ASP A 201 6.37 -5.74 13.29
C ASP A 201 6.06 -6.84 12.25
N ALA A 202 5.03 -6.61 11.45
CA ALA A 202 4.52 -7.54 10.44
C ALA A 202 4.46 -6.85 9.06
N HIS A 203 5.24 -7.37 8.11
CA HIS A 203 5.43 -6.83 6.78
C HIS A 203 4.78 -7.73 5.73
N PHE A 204 4.12 -7.13 4.73
CA PHE A 204 3.38 -7.82 3.67
C PHE A 204 3.91 -7.38 2.29
N ASP A 205 4.14 -8.30 1.35
CA ASP A 205 4.63 -7.94 0.01
C ASP A 205 3.52 -7.23 -0.80
N ASP A 206 3.76 -5.99 -1.21
CA ASP A 206 2.84 -5.12 -1.95
C ASP A 206 3.02 -5.26 -3.48
N ASP A 207 3.90 -6.15 -3.93
CA ASP A 207 3.89 -6.70 -5.30
C ASP A 207 2.90 -7.88 -5.43
N GLU A 208 2.28 -8.33 -4.32
CA GLU A 208 1.24 -9.37 -4.31
C GLU A 208 -0.18 -8.82 -4.46
N LEU A 209 -1.05 -9.61 -5.11
CA LEU A 209 -2.48 -9.32 -5.18
C LEU A 209 -3.15 -9.65 -3.84
N TRP A 210 -3.43 -8.63 -3.03
CA TRP A 210 -4.14 -8.84 -1.76
C TRP A 210 -5.63 -9.01 -1.99
N SER A 211 -6.19 -10.07 -1.42
CA SER A 211 -7.59 -10.44 -1.58
C SER A 211 -8.19 -10.97 -0.27
N LEU A 212 -9.42 -11.49 -0.33
CA LEU A 212 -9.98 -12.34 0.71
C LEU A 212 -9.87 -13.84 0.37
N GLY A 213 -8.91 -14.19 -0.51
CA GLY A 213 -8.62 -15.53 -1.00
C GLY A 213 -9.52 -16.04 -2.13
N LYS A 214 -10.41 -15.18 -2.65
CA LYS A 214 -11.37 -15.50 -3.73
C LYS A 214 -11.25 -14.56 -4.94
N GLY A 215 -10.08 -13.97 -5.14
CA GLY A 215 -9.85 -12.92 -6.13
C GLY A 215 -10.30 -11.54 -5.68
N VAL A 216 -10.26 -10.59 -6.62
CA VAL A 216 -10.42 -9.16 -6.38
C VAL A 216 -11.77 -8.82 -5.72
N VAL A 217 -11.72 -8.07 -4.63
CA VAL A 217 -12.93 -7.63 -3.92
C VAL A 217 -13.45 -6.33 -4.52
N VAL A 218 -14.41 -6.44 -5.43
CA VAL A 218 -15.09 -5.27 -6.02
C VAL A 218 -16.43 -5.02 -5.32
N PRO A 219 -16.54 -4.04 -4.42
CA PRO A 219 -17.82 -3.64 -3.84
C PRO A 219 -18.64 -2.87 -4.87
N THR A 220 -19.88 -3.30 -5.07
CA THR A 220 -20.80 -2.66 -6.03
C THR A 220 -21.25 -1.27 -5.58
N ARG A 221 -21.83 -0.54 -6.53
CA ARG A 221 -22.58 0.71 -6.35
C ARG A 221 -23.93 0.62 -7.06
N PHE A 222 -24.98 1.09 -6.41
CA PHE A 222 -26.37 1.04 -6.87
C PHE A 222 -26.80 -0.39 -7.27
N GLY A 223 -27.81 -0.51 -8.15
CA GLY A 223 -28.41 -1.80 -8.51
C GLY A 223 -29.35 -2.33 -7.41
N ASN A 224 -29.58 -3.64 -7.40
CA ASN A 224 -30.43 -4.31 -6.40
C ASN A 224 -29.63 -5.08 -5.33
N ALA A 225 -28.31 -4.86 -5.31
CA ALA A 225 -27.35 -5.42 -4.37
C ALA A 225 -26.24 -4.41 -4.01
N ASP A 226 -26.56 -3.12 -3.91
CA ASP A 226 -25.63 -2.04 -3.58
C ASP A 226 -24.76 -2.36 -2.35
N GLY A 227 -23.46 -2.08 -2.45
CA GLY A 227 -22.47 -2.36 -1.40
C GLY A 227 -22.05 -3.82 -1.26
N ALA A 228 -22.76 -4.79 -1.84
CA ALA A 228 -22.31 -6.18 -1.86
C ALA A 228 -21.13 -6.37 -2.83
N ALA A 229 -20.26 -7.34 -2.55
CA ALA A 229 -19.14 -7.67 -3.42
C ALA A 229 -19.61 -8.40 -4.68
N CYS A 230 -18.95 -8.14 -5.82
CA CYS A 230 -19.07 -8.95 -7.01
C CYS A 230 -18.71 -10.41 -6.72
N HIS A 231 -19.45 -11.34 -7.31
CA HIS A 231 -19.12 -12.76 -7.30
C HIS A 231 -18.36 -13.11 -8.58
N PHE A 232 -17.09 -13.48 -8.47
CA PHE A 232 -16.30 -13.93 -9.62
C PHE A 232 -15.92 -15.42 -9.50
N PRO A 233 -16.08 -16.23 -10.57
CA PRO A 233 -16.83 -15.92 -11.79
C PRO A 233 -18.35 -15.86 -11.55
N PHE A 234 -19.09 -15.16 -12.42
CA PHE A 234 -20.55 -15.26 -12.49
C PHE A 234 -21.03 -15.59 -13.91
N THR A 235 -22.19 -16.22 -14.01
CA THR A 235 -22.84 -16.53 -15.30
C THR A 235 -23.85 -15.44 -15.68
N PHE A 236 -23.80 -14.97 -16.93
CA PHE A 236 -24.79 -14.10 -17.56
C PHE A 236 -24.94 -14.47 -19.05
N GLU A 237 -26.16 -14.64 -19.54
CA GLU A 237 -26.50 -15.13 -20.89
C GLU A 237 -25.73 -16.42 -21.27
N GLY A 238 -25.51 -17.31 -20.29
CA GLY A 238 -24.73 -18.54 -20.46
C GLY A 238 -23.21 -18.34 -20.67
N ARG A 239 -22.69 -17.11 -20.52
CA ARG A 239 -21.26 -16.77 -20.54
C ARG A 239 -20.76 -16.54 -19.12
N SER A 240 -19.50 -16.95 -18.86
CA SER A 240 -18.86 -16.79 -17.56
C SER A 240 -17.96 -15.55 -17.55
N TYR A 241 -18.10 -14.70 -16.53
CA TYR A 241 -17.36 -13.45 -16.38
C TYR A 241 -16.55 -13.46 -15.08
N SER A 242 -15.23 -13.28 -15.19
CA SER A 242 -14.28 -13.18 -14.07
C SER A 242 -13.90 -11.75 -13.70
N ALA A 243 -14.54 -10.77 -14.34
CA ALA A 243 -14.33 -9.33 -14.15
C ALA A 243 -15.66 -8.60 -14.46
N CYS A 244 -15.76 -7.31 -14.16
CA CYS A 244 -16.97 -6.54 -14.45
C CYS A 244 -17.14 -6.30 -15.95
N THR A 245 -18.36 -6.50 -16.43
CA THR A 245 -18.70 -6.48 -17.86
C THR A 245 -19.60 -5.32 -18.21
N THR A 246 -19.56 -4.87 -19.47
CA THR A 246 -20.56 -3.97 -20.05
C THR A 246 -21.59 -4.71 -20.90
N ASP A 247 -21.48 -6.04 -21.03
CA ASP A 247 -22.40 -6.86 -21.82
C ASP A 247 -23.84 -6.71 -21.29
N GLY A 248 -24.82 -6.74 -22.20
CA GLY A 248 -26.21 -6.43 -21.90
C GLY A 248 -26.53 -4.94 -21.69
N ARG A 249 -25.55 -4.02 -21.78
CA ARG A 249 -25.75 -2.58 -21.60
C ARG A 249 -25.27 -1.73 -22.78
N SER A 250 -25.93 -0.59 -22.98
CA SER A 250 -25.61 0.39 -24.03
C SER A 250 -25.01 1.71 -23.51
N ASP A 251 -25.01 1.94 -22.20
CA ASP A 251 -24.42 3.12 -21.54
C ASP A 251 -22.91 2.96 -21.26
N GLY A 252 -22.37 1.75 -21.47
CA GLY A 252 -20.97 1.42 -21.22
C GLY A 252 -20.59 1.41 -19.75
N VAL A 253 -21.56 1.38 -18.83
CA VAL A 253 -21.29 1.28 -17.39
C VAL A 253 -21.00 -0.19 -17.02
N PRO A 254 -19.84 -0.52 -16.42
CA PRO A 254 -19.52 -1.89 -16.04
C PRO A 254 -20.34 -2.35 -14.83
N TRP A 255 -20.76 -3.61 -14.84
CA TRP A 255 -21.54 -4.24 -13.79
C TRP A 255 -21.06 -5.67 -13.52
N CYS A 256 -21.51 -6.23 -12.40
CA CYS A 256 -21.24 -7.61 -12.02
C CYS A 256 -22.46 -8.23 -11.32
N SER A 257 -22.59 -9.55 -11.38
CA SER A 257 -23.46 -10.27 -10.46
C SER A 257 -22.85 -10.29 -9.06
N THR A 258 -23.70 -10.36 -8.04
CA THR A 258 -23.30 -10.59 -6.64
C THR A 258 -23.56 -12.05 -6.21
N THR A 259 -23.95 -12.90 -7.17
CA THR A 259 -24.10 -14.36 -7.02
C THR A 259 -23.51 -15.10 -8.22
N ALA A 260 -23.32 -16.41 -8.11
CA ALA A 260 -22.70 -17.24 -9.15
C ALA A 260 -23.48 -17.30 -10.48
N ASN A 261 -24.79 -17.04 -10.47
CA ASN A 261 -25.62 -17.09 -11.67
C ASN A 261 -26.65 -15.94 -11.69
N TYR A 262 -26.38 -14.93 -12.51
CA TYR A 262 -27.29 -13.81 -12.70
C TYR A 262 -28.58 -14.24 -13.41
N ASP A 263 -28.49 -15.20 -14.35
CA ASP A 263 -29.62 -15.65 -15.16
C ASP A 263 -30.73 -16.31 -14.30
N THR A 264 -30.40 -16.78 -13.09
CA THR A 264 -31.37 -17.28 -12.11
C THR A 264 -31.71 -16.27 -11.02
N ASP A 265 -30.71 -15.55 -10.51
CA ASP A 265 -30.85 -14.82 -9.23
C ASP A 265 -31.18 -13.33 -9.45
N GLY A 266 -30.81 -12.77 -10.60
CA GLY A 266 -31.01 -11.37 -10.97
C GLY A 266 -30.32 -10.35 -10.06
N ARG A 267 -29.36 -10.78 -9.22
CA ARG A 267 -28.70 -9.96 -8.20
C ARG A 267 -27.44 -9.29 -8.74
N PHE A 268 -27.45 -7.96 -8.84
CA PHE A 268 -26.34 -7.20 -9.39
C PHE A 268 -26.17 -5.81 -8.78
N GLY A 269 -24.99 -5.26 -8.99
CA GLY A 269 -24.74 -3.83 -8.87
C GLY A 269 -23.68 -3.39 -9.88
N PHE A 270 -23.44 -2.08 -9.96
CA PHE A 270 -22.42 -1.56 -10.86
C PHE A 270 -21.05 -1.57 -10.22
N CYS A 271 -20.02 -1.75 -11.03
CA CYS A 271 -18.65 -1.71 -10.54
C CYS A 271 -18.13 -0.27 -10.49
N PRO A 272 -17.06 -0.01 -9.71
CA PRO A 272 -16.37 1.27 -9.71
C PRO A 272 -16.04 1.72 -11.14
N SER A 273 -16.63 2.82 -11.57
CA SER A 273 -16.41 3.39 -12.89
C SER A 273 -16.56 4.90 -12.87
N GLU A 274 -15.66 5.49 -13.64
CA GLU A 274 -15.59 6.88 -14.02
C GLU A 274 -16.89 7.41 -14.67
N ARG A 275 -17.71 6.52 -15.24
CA ARG A 275 -19.03 6.84 -15.83
C ARG A 275 -20.14 7.01 -14.78
N LEU A 276 -19.90 6.58 -13.55
CA LEU A 276 -20.86 6.69 -12.44
C LEU A 276 -20.46 7.77 -11.45
N TYR A 277 -19.18 7.78 -11.07
CA TYR A 277 -18.64 8.74 -10.12
C TYR A 277 -17.14 8.92 -10.34
N THR A 278 -16.62 10.03 -9.83
CA THR A 278 -15.18 10.24 -9.65
C THR A 278 -14.82 10.21 -8.17
N GLN A 279 -13.56 9.94 -7.86
CA GLN A 279 -12.98 10.04 -6.52
C GLN A 279 -12.22 11.37 -6.40
N ASP A 280 -12.25 11.95 -5.20
CA ASP A 280 -11.60 13.23 -4.86
C ASP A 280 -11.82 14.34 -5.92
N GLY A 281 -10.77 15.06 -6.29
CA GLY A 281 -10.82 16.16 -7.26
C GLY A 281 -11.55 17.40 -6.73
N ASN A 282 -12.21 18.13 -7.63
CA ASN A 282 -13.00 19.33 -7.32
C ASN A 282 -14.41 19.29 -7.94
N ALA A 283 -14.84 18.11 -8.38
CA ALA A 283 -16.13 17.89 -9.03
C ALA A 283 -17.19 17.23 -8.13
N ASP A 284 -16.91 17.10 -6.81
CA ASP A 284 -17.80 16.52 -5.80
C ASP A 284 -18.36 15.14 -6.20
N GLY A 285 -17.51 14.29 -6.76
CA GLY A 285 -17.85 12.93 -7.17
C GLY A 285 -18.67 12.79 -8.44
N LYS A 286 -18.92 13.88 -9.20
CA LYS A 286 -19.61 13.81 -10.51
C LYS A 286 -18.92 12.82 -11.46
N PRO A 287 -19.67 12.12 -12.33
CA PRO A 287 -19.10 11.26 -13.37
C PRO A 287 -18.32 12.08 -14.41
N CYS A 288 -17.44 11.39 -15.13
CA CYS A 288 -16.72 11.95 -16.26
C CYS A 288 -17.65 12.34 -17.40
N GLN A 289 -17.35 13.47 -18.04
CA GLN A 289 -17.92 13.81 -19.33
C GLN A 289 -17.01 13.26 -20.43
N PHE A 290 -17.55 12.42 -21.31
CA PHE A 290 -16.83 11.95 -22.49
C PHE A 290 -17.53 12.38 -23.80
N PRO A 291 -16.77 12.81 -24.82
CA PRO A 291 -15.37 13.23 -24.73
C PRO A 291 -15.21 14.53 -23.93
N PHE A 292 -14.01 14.79 -23.42
CA PHE A 292 -13.63 16.10 -22.84
C PHE A 292 -12.38 16.68 -23.47
N ILE A 293 -12.27 18.02 -23.47
CA ILE A 293 -11.10 18.74 -23.98
C ILE A 293 -10.12 19.07 -22.85
N PHE A 294 -8.84 18.73 -23.05
CA PHE A 294 -7.71 19.14 -22.20
C PHE A 294 -6.47 19.43 -23.06
N GLN A 295 -5.83 20.58 -22.82
CA GLN A 295 -4.76 21.15 -23.65
C GLN A 295 -5.06 21.12 -25.16
N GLY A 296 -6.33 21.35 -25.53
CA GLY A 296 -6.81 21.28 -26.90
C GLY A 296 -6.90 19.87 -27.52
N GLN A 297 -6.59 18.81 -26.77
CA GLN A 297 -6.80 17.41 -27.17
C GLN A 297 -8.13 16.88 -26.62
N SER A 298 -8.75 15.94 -27.33
CA SER A 298 -10.05 15.35 -26.98
C SER A 298 -9.87 13.94 -26.43
N TYR A 299 -10.36 13.69 -25.22
CA TYR A 299 -10.21 12.44 -24.49
C TYR A 299 -11.55 11.71 -24.36
N SER A 300 -11.63 10.47 -24.82
CA SER A 300 -12.82 9.59 -24.77
C SER A 300 -12.82 8.59 -23.61
N ALA A 301 -11.73 8.56 -22.84
CA ALA A 301 -11.54 7.76 -21.64
C ALA A 301 -10.72 8.57 -20.61
N CYS A 302 -10.57 8.06 -19.39
CA CYS A 302 -9.66 8.67 -18.42
C CYS A 302 -8.23 8.69 -18.94
N THR A 303 -7.49 9.73 -18.59
CA THR A 303 -6.09 9.90 -18.98
C THR A 303 -5.22 10.13 -17.76
N THR A 304 -3.93 9.83 -17.88
CA THR A 304 -2.89 10.30 -16.94
C THR A 304 -2.22 11.59 -17.43
N ASP A 305 -2.57 12.07 -18.63
CA ASP A 305 -1.94 13.24 -19.23
C ASP A 305 -2.06 14.49 -18.35
N GLY A 306 -0.98 15.27 -18.31
CA GLY A 306 -0.87 16.43 -17.43
C GLY A 306 -0.61 16.09 -15.95
N ARG A 307 -0.56 14.81 -15.58
CA ARG A 307 -0.18 14.33 -14.25
C ARG A 307 1.11 13.52 -14.28
N SER A 308 1.74 13.38 -13.12
CA SER A 308 2.96 12.58 -12.93
C SER A 308 2.90 11.69 -11.67
N ASP A 309 1.74 11.62 -11.03
CA ASP A 309 1.43 10.66 -9.96
C ASP A 309 0.84 9.35 -10.49
N GLY A 310 0.55 9.26 -11.80
CA GLY A 310 0.01 8.07 -12.46
C GLY A 310 -1.50 7.88 -12.28
N TYR A 311 -2.16 8.72 -11.47
CA TYR A 311 -3.61 8.59 -11.27
C TYR A 311 -4.39 8.99 -12.52
N ARG A 312 -5.25 8.07 -12.98
CA ARG A 312 -6.18 8.30 -14.07
C ARG A 312 -7.22 9.32 -13.65
N TRP A 313 -7.45 10.34 -14.46
CA TRP A 313 -8.41 11.41 -14.21
C TRP A 313 -9.23 11.72 -15.45
N CYS A 314 -10.31 12.47 -15.24
CA CYS A 314 -11.16 12.96 -16.32
C CYS A 314 -11.74 14.33 -15.98
N ALA A 315 -12.14 15.09 -17.01
CA ALA A 315 -13.03 16.21 -16.78
C ALA A 315 -14.44 15.72 -16.47
N THR A 316 -15.17 16.45 -15.62
CA THR A 316 -16.61 16.25 -15.40
C THR A 316 -17.46 17.24 -16.21
N THR A 317 -16.84 17.92 -17.18
CA THR A 317 -17.47 18.79 -18.17
C THR A 317 -16.81 18.60 -19.53
N ALA A 318 -17.43 19.14 -20.59
CA ALA A 318 -16.94 18.96 -21.96
C ALA A 318 -15.58 19.64 -22.23
N ASN A 319 -15.17 20.61 -21.41
CA ASN A 319 -13.94 21.36 -21.59
C ASN A 319 -13.26 21.72 -20.26
N TYR A 320 -12.31 20.87 -19.84
CA TYR A 320 -11.49 21.15 -18.67
C TYR A 320 -10.60 22.39 -18.84
N ASP A 321 -10.21 22.73 -20.07
CA ASP A 321 -9.41 23.95 -20.30
C ASP A 321 -10.16 25.22 -19.90
N GLN A 322 -11.50 25.19 -19.95
CA GLN A 322 -12.38 26.27 -19.51
C GLN A 322 -12.85 26.09 -18.06
N ASP A 323 -13.49 24.96 -17.75
CA ASP A 323 -14.25 24.81 -16.49
C ASP A 323 -13.40 24.39 -15.29
N LYS A 324 -12.23 23.77 -15.53
CA LYS A 324 -11.32 23.23 -14.51
C LYS A 324 -11.94 22.21 -13.54
N LEU A 325 -13.11 21.66 -13.85
CA LEU A 325 -13.78 20.63 -13.05
C LEU A 325 -13.31 19.23 -13.44
N PHE A 326 -12.81 18.49 -12.46
CA PHE A 326 -12.27 17.15 -12.65
C PHE A 326 -12.44 16.26 -11.41
N GLY A 327 -12.31 14.96 -11.62
CA GLY A 327 -12.11 14.00 -10.56
C GLY A 327 -11.26 12.82 -11.04
N PHE A 328 -10.86 11.98 -10.10
CA PHE A 328 -10.07 10.79 -10.38
C PHE A 328 -10.97 9.61 -10.74
N CYS A 329 -10.48 8.77 -11.64
CA CYS A 329 -11.24 7.64 -12.13
C CYS A 329 -11.03 6.44 -11.20
N PRO A 330 -12.10 5.82 -10.67
CA PRO A 330 -11.97 4.67 -9.79
C PRO A 330 -11.06 3.57 -10.36
N THR A 331 -10.27 2.94 -9.49
CA THR A 331 -9.45 1.77 -9.87
C THR A 331 -10.37 0.61 -10.22
N ARG A 332 -10.12 -0.02 -11.38
CA ARG A 332 -10.83 -1.22 -11.85
C ARG A 332 -9.96 -2.44 -11.62
N ALA A 333 -9.70 -2.76 -10.36
CA ALA A 333 -8.80 -3.83 -9.95
C ALA A 333 -9.20 -5.22 -10.53
N ASP A 334 -10.45 -5.41 -10.94
CA ASP A 334 -10.95 -6.59 -11.66
C ASP A 334 -10.36 -6.77 -13.07
N SER A 335 -9.83 -5.70 -13.66
CA SER A 335 -9.41 -5.65 -15.07
C SER A 335 -8.09 -4.92 -15.30
N THR A 336 -7.51 -4.31 -14.27
CA THR A 336 -6.11 -3.83 -14.26
C THR A 336 -5.15 -5.01 -14.32
N VAL A 337 -4.14 -4.93 -15.18
CA VAL A 337 -3.10 -5.97 -15.27
C VAL A 337 -1.94 -5.71 -14.31
N MET A 338 -1.36 -6.80 -13.79
CA MET A 338 -0.17 -6.79 -12.96
C MET A 338 1.05 -7.22 -13.77
N GLY A 339 2.22 -6.67 -13.47
CA GLY A 339 3.48 -7.01 -14.15
C GLY A 339 3.42 -6.89 -15.69
N GLY A 340 4.16 -7.77 -16.38
CA GLY A 340 4.32 -7.71 -17.84
C GLY A 340 5.00 -6.41 -18.28
N ASN A 341 4.50 -5.80 -19.37
CA ASN A 341 5.00 -4.51 -19.87
C ASN A 341 3.92 -3.41 -19.89
N SER A 342 2.75 -3.68 -19.31
CA SER A 342 1.61 -2.77 -19.21
C SER A 342 1.01 -2.72 -17.80
N ALA A 343 1.78 -3.03 -16.75
CA ALA A 343 1.30 -2.98 -15.35
C ALA A 343 0.54 -1.68 -15.05
N GLY A 344 -0.67 -1.79 -14.48
CA GLY A 344 -1.56 -0.65 -14.20
C GLY A 344 -2.55 -0.30 -15.33
N GLU A 345 -2.36 -0.78 -16.55
CA GLU A 345 -3.32 -0.64 -17.66
C GLU A 345 -4.47 -1.64 -17.55
N LEU A 346 -5.58 -1.41 -18.25
CA LEU A 346 -6.70 -2.36 -18.31
C LEU A 346 -6.53 -3.40 -19.42
N CYS A 347 -7.01 -4.63 -19.18
CA CYS A 347 -7.31 -5.58 -20.25
C CYS A 347 -8.26 -4.96 -21.27
N VAL A 348 -7.96 -5.16 -22.56
CA VAL A 348 -8.89 -4.85 -23.65
C VAL A 348 -9.54 -6.15 -24.10
N PHE A 349 -10.87 -6.19 -24.08
CA PHE A 349 -11.65 -7.31 -24.60
C PHE A 349 -12.63 -6.83 -25.69
N PRO A 350 -12.73 -7.53 -26.83
CA PRO A 350 -11.86 -8.62 -27.26
C PRO A 350 -10.45 -8.14 -27.66
N PHE A 351 -9.46 -9.03 -27.59
CA PHE A 351 -8.12 -8.83 -28.16
C PHE A 351 -7.67 -9.98 -29.05
N THR A 352 -6.80 -9.69 -30.03
CA THR A 352 -6.21 -10.69 -30.93
C THR A 352 -4.81 -11.12 -30.45
N PHE A 353 -4.59 -12.44 -30.39
CA PHE A 353 -3.28 -13.08 -30.16
C PHE A 353 -3.13 -14.35 -31.01
N LEU A 354 -2.00 -14.48 -31.72
CA LEU A 354 -1.75 -15.51 -32.73
C LEU A 354 -2.88 -15.65 -33.77
N GLY A 355 -3.50 -14.52 -34.15
CA GLY A 355 -4.63 -14.47 -35.09
C GLY A 355 -5.96 -15.02 -34.57
N LYS A 356 -6.05 -15.32 -33.27
CA LYS A 356 -7.27 -15.77 -32.57
C LYS A 356 -7.76 -14.66 -31.64
N GLU A 357 -9.08 -14.52 -31.54
CA GLU A 357 -9.72 -13.52 -30.69
C GLU A 357 -10.01 -14.09 -29.28
N TYR A 358 -9.77 -13.28 -28.25
CA TYR A 358 -9.99 -13.62 -26.84
C TYR A 358 -10.84 -12.54 -26.17
N SER A 359 -11.95 -12.96 -25.57
CA SER A 359 -12.86 -12.11 -24.77
C SER A 359 -12.70 -12.31 -23.26
N THR A 360 -11.71 -13.10 -22.84
CA THR A 360 -11.33 -13.39 -21.45
C THR A 360 -9.81 -13.60 -21.37
N CYS A 361 -9.27 -13.60 -20.16
CA CYS A 361 -7.85 -13.89 -19.93
C CYS A 361 -7.48 -15.33 -20.35
N THR A 362 -6.25 -15.51 -20.83
CA THR A 362 -5.76 -16.80 -21.34
C THR A 362 -4.40 -17.15 -20.75
N SER A 363 -4.09 -18.45 -20.63
CA SER A 363 -2.73 -18.93 -20.34
C SER A 363 -1.98 -19.32 -21.63
N GLU A 364 -2.59 -19.12 -22.80
CA GLU A 364 -2.03 -19.54 -24.08
C GLU A 364 -0.69 -18.82 -24.37
N GLY A 365 0.32 -19.58 -24.81
CA GLY A 365 1.70 -19.13 -24.96
C GLY A 365 2.59 -19.28 -23.71
N ARG A 366 2.03 -19.55 -22.52
CA ARG A 366 2.78 -19.70 -21.25
C ARG A 366 2.92 -21.15 -20.79
N ARG A 367 3.89 -21.40 -19.88
CA ARG A 367 4.18 -22.71 -19.24
C ARG A 367 3.89 -22.77 -17.74
N ASP A 368 3.86 -21.61 -17.09
CA ASP A 368 3.53 -21.46 -15.66
C ASP A 368 2.01 -21.49 -15.41
N GLY A 369 1.20 -21.50 -16.46
CA GLY A 369 -0.27 -21.52 -16.38
C GLY A 369 -0.90 -20.18 -15.99
N ARG A 370 -0.10 -19.13 -15.74
CA ARG A 370 -0.60 -17.81 -15.33
C ARG A 370 -1.46 -17.19 -16.44
N LEU A 371 -2.59 -16.60 -16.04
CA LEU A 371 -3.53 -15.95 -16.94
C LEU A 371 -3.06 -14.55 -17.29
N TRP A 372 -3.20 -14.18 -18.56
CA TRP A 372 -2.80 -12.87 -19.09
C TRP A 372 -3.81 -12.34 -20.11
N CYS A 373 -3.75 -11.05 -20.38
CA CYS A 373 -4.53 -10.38 -21.42
C CYS A 373 -3.68 -9.32 -22.14
N ALA A 374 -4.10 -8.95 -23.36
CA ALA A 374 -3.56 -7.75 -24.00
C ALA A 374 -4.20 -6.50 -23.41
N THR A 375 -3.43 -5.41 -23.34
CA THR A 375 -3.93 -4.09 -22.95
C THR A 375 -4.17 -3.18 -24.17
N THR A 376 -4.30 -3.80 -25.34
CA THR A 376 -4.77 -3.21 -26.61
C THR A 376 -5.59 -4.25 -27.36
N SER A 377 -6.32 -3.84 -28.40
CA SER A 377 -7.14 -4.75 -29.21
C SER A 377 -6.33 -5.78 -30.02
N ASN A 378 -5.00 -5.63 -30.13
CA ASN A 378 -4.17 -6.53 -30.91
C ASN A 378 -2.76 -6.69 -30.32
N PHE A 379 -2.52 -7.80 -29.60
CA PHE A 379 -1.19 -8.14 -29.11
C PHE A 379 -0.23 -8.51 -30.25
N ASP A 380 -0.73 -9.02 -31.38
CA ASP A 380 0.14 -9.44 -32.48
C ASP A 380 0.89 -8.27 -33.11
N SER A 381 0.31 -7.07 -33.12
CA SER A 381 1.01 -5.82 -33.47
C SER A 381 1.70 -5.17 -32.27
N ASP A 382 0.98 -4.98 -31.16
CA ASP A 382 1.37 -3.96 -30.17
C ASP A 382 2.26 -4.51 -29.05
N LYS A 383 2.25 -5.84 -28.83
CA LYS A 383 3.02 -6.55 -27.79
C LYS A 383 2.80 -6.05 -26.35
N LYS A 384 1.72 -5.31 -26.10
CA LYS A 384 1.33 -4.78 -24.79
C LYS A 384 0.47 -5.76 -24.01
N TRP A 385 0.90 -6.12 -22.80
CA TRP A 385 0.25 -7.14 -21.97
C TRP A 385 0.60 -7.00 -20.48
N GLY A 386 -0.20 -7.67 -19.66
CA GLY A 386 0.18 -8.05 -18.30
C GLY A 386 -0.62 -9.26 -17.82
N PHE A 387 -0.34 -9.69 -16.59
CA PHE A 387 -1.08 -10.75 -15.93
C PHE A 387 -2.46 -10.25 -15.52
N CYS A 388 -3.48 -11.08 -15.71
CA CYS A 388 -4.79 -10.80 -15.15
C CYS A 388 -4.77 -11.05 -13.63
N PRO A 389 -5.66 -10.36 -12.88
CA PRO A 389 -5.90 -10.71 -11.48
C PRO A 389 -6.24 -12.20 -11.35
N ASP A 390 -5.53 -12.87 -10.45
CA ASP A 390 -5.79 -14.26 -10.06
C ASP A 390 -6.65 -14.28 -8.77
N GLN A 391 -6.56 -15.36 -7.98
CA GLN A 391 -7.29 -15.42 -6.70
C GLN A 391 -6.64 -14.54 -5.61
N GLY A 392 -5.41 -14.08 -5.81
CA GLY A 392 -4.61 -13.38 -4.80
C GLY A 392 -4.41 -14.19 -3.52
N TYR A 393 -3.90 -13.52 -2.51
CA TYR A 393 -3.67 -14.09 -1.19
C TYR A 393 -4.63 -13.48 -0.18
N SER A 394 -5.25 -14.35 0.64
CA SER A 394 -6.18 -13.90 1.67
C SER A 394 -5.42 -13.13 2.73
N LEU A 395 -5.55 -11.80 2.73
CA LEU A 395 -4.89 -10.92 3.69
C LEU A 395 -5.23 -11.32 5.13
N PHE A 396 -6.45 -11.78 5.37
CA PHE A 396 -6.87 -12.32 6.67
C PHE A 396 -6.08 -13.56 7.09
N LEU A 397 -5.83 -14.52 6.19
CA LEU A 397 -5.09 -15.75 6.54
C LEU A 397 -3.60 -15.48 6.70
N VAL A 398 -3.00 -14.72 5.79
CA VAL A 398 -1.57 -14.37 5.88
C VAL A 398 -1.33 -13.52 7.13
N ALA A 399 -2.16 -12.51 7.40
CA ALA A 399 -2.02 -11.72 8.63
C ALA A 399 -2.26 -12.54 9.90
N ALA A 400 -3.17 -13.50 9.89
CA ALA A 400 -3.35 -14.39 11.04
C ALA A 400 -2.07 -15.21 11.33
N HIS A 401 -1.39 -15.69 10.29
CA HIS A 401 -0.09 -16.37 10.39
C HIS A 401 1.00 -15.42 10.91
N GLU A 402 1.21 -14.26 10.27
CA GLU A 402 2.23 -13.29 10.68
C GLU A 402 2.00 -12.76 12.11
N PHE A 403 0.74 -12.58 12.53
CA PHE A 403 0.43 -12.20 13.91
C PHE A 403 0.73 -13.33 14.91
N GLY A 404 0.78 -14.59 14.48
CA GLY A 404 1.31 -15.68 15.30
C GLY A 404 2.81 -15.51 15.56
N HIS A 405 3.60 -15.15 14.54
CA HIS A 405 5.01 -14.79 14.68
C HIS A 405 5.22 -13.54 15.55
N ALA A 406 4.45 -12.48 15.32
CA ALA A 406 4.44 -11.28 16.16
C ALA A 406 3.99 -11.51 17.62
N LEU A 407 3.46 -12.69 17.92
CA LEU A 407 3.13 -13.16 19.27
C LEU A 407 4.13 -14.19 19.83
N GLY A 408 5.14 -14.61 19.07
CA GLY A 408 6.21 -15.50 19.51
C GLY A 408 6.05 -16.96 19.11
N LEU A 409 5.17 -17.29 18.17
CA LEU A 409 5.12 -18.63 17.57
C LEU A 409 6.18 -18.78 16.46
N ASP A 410 6.82 -19.94 16.40
CA ASP A 410 7.61 -20.38 15.25
C ASP A 410 6.73 -21.18 14.27
N HIS A 411 7.27 -21.50 13.08
CA HIS A 411 6.59 -22.36 12.10
C HIS A 411 6.28 -23.77 12.64
N SER A 412 5.03 -24.21 12.44
CA SER A 412 4.61 -25.59 12.68
C SER A 412 5.02 -26.50 11.53
N SER A 413 5.29 -27.78 11.84
CA SER A 413 5.48 -28.84 10.83
C SER A 413 4.18 -29.56 10.44
N VAL A 414 3.03 -29.16 11.02
CA VAL A 414 1.71 -29.78 10.77
C VAL A 414 1.03 -29.08 9.58
N PRO A 415 0.79 -29.75 8.43
CA PRO A 415 0.27 -29.10 7.22
C PRO A 415 -1.13 -28.46 7.34
N GLU A 416 -1.87 -28.81 8.39
CA GLU A 416 -3.17 -28.23 8.72
C GLU A 416 -3.12 -27.03 9.67
N ALA A 417 -1.97 -26.76 10.29
CA ALA A 417 -1.80 -25.63 11.20
C ALA A 417 -1.78 -24.29 10.45
N LEU A 418 -2.30 -23.24 11.09
CA LEU A 418 -2.18 -21.88 10.58
C LEU A 418 -0.71 -21.49 10.48
N MET A 419 0.11 -21.83 11.49
CA MET A 419 1.55 -21.56 11.50
C MET A 419 2.37 -22.48 10.58
N TYR A 420 1.76 -23.28 9.70
CA TYR A 420 2.49 -24.02 8.68
C TYR A 420 3.04 -23.03 7.62
N PRO A 421 4.31 -23.12 7.17
CA PRO A 421 4.92 -22.06 6.36
C PRO A 421 4.22 -21.80 5.02
N MET A 422 3.62 -22.83 4.42
CA MET A 422 3.12 -22.77 3.04
C MET A 422 1.68 -22.26 3.01
N TYR A 423 1.42 -21.25 2.17
CA TYR A 423 0.08 -20.67 2.06
C TYR A 423 -0.94 -21.69 1.53
N ARG A 424 -2.07 -21.79 2.23
CA ARG A 424 -3.23 -22.58 1.82
C ARG A 424 -4.51 -21.82 2.14
N PHE A 425 -5.29 -21.47 1.11
CA PHE A 425 -6.60 -20.88 1.31
C PHE A 425 -7.55 -21.86 2.01
N THR A 426 -8.35 -21.35 2.96
CA THR A 426 -9.42 -22.09 3.65
C THR A 426 -10.58 -21.16 3.99
N GLU A 427 -11.79 -21.72 4.02
CA GLU A 427 -13.02 -21.06 4.52
C GLU A 427 -13.43 -21.58 5.91
N GLU A 428 -12.78 -22.64 6.38
CA GLU A 428 -12.98 -23.19 7.72
C GLU A 428 -12.22 -22.36 8.78
N PRO A 429 -12.58 -22.45 10.08
CA PRO A 429 -11.83 -21.78 11.15
C PRO A 429 -10.34 -22.13 11.08
N PRO A 430 -9.43 -21.14 10.92
CA PRO A 430 -8.07 -21.42 10.49
C PRO A 430 -7.15 -21.95 11.60
N LEU A 431 -7.48 -21.74 12.88
CA LEU A 431 -6.66 -22.22 13.99
C LEU A 431 -6.81 -23.74 14.18
N HIS A 432 -5.71 -24.46 13.95
CA HIS A 432 -5.59 -25.86 14.31
C HIS A 432 -5.29 -26.01 15.81
N LYS A 433 -5.46 -27.23 16.33
CA LYS A 433 -5.14 -27.54 17.73
C LYS A 433 -3.67 -27.28 18.07
N ASP A 434 -2.77 -27.41 17.10
CA ASP A 434 -1.35 -27.14 17.27
C ASP A 434 -1.07 -25.66 17.56
N ASP A 435 -1.65 -24.75 16.75
CA ASP A 435 -1.58 -23.30 16.95
C ASP A 435 -2.12 -22.90 18.33
N VAL A 436 -3.27 -23.47 18.72
CA VAL A 436 -3.91 -23.21 20.02
C VAL A 436 -3.02 -23.69 21.18
N ASN A 437 -2.41 -24.88 21.07
CA ASN A 437 -1.48 -25.37 22.10
C ASN A 437 -0.25 -24.46 22.20
N GLY A 438 0.32 -24.03 21.08
CA GLY A 438 1.49 -23.15 21.03
C GLY A 438 1.21 -21.80 21.69
N ILE A 439 0.13 -21.11 21.28
CA ILE A 439 -0.18 -19.78 21.81
C ILE A 439 -0.61 -19.84 23.29
N GLN A 440 -1.31 -20.90 23.71
CA GLN A 440 -1.65 -21.10 25.12
C GLN A 440 -0.46 -21.54 25.97
N HIS A 441 0.58 -22.15 25.40
CA HIS A 441 1.84 -22.39 26.11
C HIS A 441 2.52 -21.06 26.48
N LEU A 442 2.48 -20.07 25.58
CA LEU A 442 3.02 -18.74 25.84
C LEU A 442 2.13 -17.93 26.80
N TYR A 443 0.85 -17.77 26.50
CA TYR A 443 -0.02 -16.78 27.16
C TYR A 443 -1.06 -17.36 28.13
N GLY A 444 -1.22 -18.68 28.16
CA GLY A 444 -2.29 -19.38 28.87
C GLY A 444 -3.61 -19.38 28.09
N PRO A 445 -4.57 -20.27 28.46
CA PRO A 445 -5.92 -20.23 27.90
C PRO A 445 -6.67 -18.99 28.37
N ARG A 446 -7.65 -18.56 27.57
CA ARG A 446 -8.61 -17.53 27.97
C ARG A 446 -9.36 -17.96 29.25
N PRO A 447 -9.49 -17.10 30.28
CA PRO A 447 -10.26 -17.42 31.47
C PRO A 447 -11.73 -17.70 31.13
N GLU A 448 -12.28 -18.81 31.60
CA GLU A 448 -13.73 -19.01 31.57
C GLU A 448 -14.42 -17.90 32.39
N PRO A 449 -15.54 -17.33 31.92
CA PRO A 449 -16.36 -16.47 32.75
C PRO A 449 -16.88 -17.32 33.93
N GLU A 450 -16.66 -16.86 35.16
CA GLU A 450 -17.04 -17.60 36.36
C GLU A 450 -18.50 -18.10 36.27
N PRO A 451 -18.77 -19.37 36.63
CA PRO A 451 -20.13 -19.89 36.64
C PRO A 451 -20.97 -19.07 37.62
N ARG A 452 -21.87 -18.24 37.06
CA ARG A 452 -22.67 -17.28 37.81
C ARG A 452 -23.41 -18.03 38.93
N PRO A 453 -23.26 -17.65 40.22
CA PRO A 453 -23.84 -18.41 41.32
C PRO A 453 -25.36 -18.51 41.16
N PRO A 454 -25.98 -19.65 41.54
CA PRO A 454 -27.38 -19.91 41.24
C PRO A 454 -28.28 -18.85 41.90
N THR A 455 -28.97 -18.08 41.06
CA THR A 455 -29.88 -17.03 41.51
C THR A 455 -31.04 -17.64 42.30
N THR A 456 -31.04 -17.43 43.62
CA THR A 456 -32.13 -17.89 44.49
C THR A 456 -33.44 -17.24 44.06
N THR A 457 -34.34 -18.03 43.48
CA THR A 457 -35.63 -17.57 42.97
C THR A 457 -36.57 -17.26 44.13
N THR A 458 -36.72 -15.98 44.46
CA THR A 458 -37.82 -15.51 45.31
C THR A 458 -39.01 -15.20 44.38
N PRO A 459 -40.21 -15.78 44.58
CA PRO A 459 -41.30 -15.60 43.63
C PRO A 459 -41.95 -14.22 43.78
N GLN A 460 -41.99 -13.43 42.69
CA GLN A 460 -42.82 -12.24 42.59
C GLN A 460 -44.07 -12.55 41.74
N PRO A 461 -45.28 -12.06 42.10
CA PRO A 461 -46.52 -12.57 41.50
C PRO A 461 -46.73 -12.27 40.02
N THR A 462 -47.37 -13.22 39.34
CA THR A 462 -47.66 -13.23 37.91
C THR A 462 -48.72 -12.20 37.51
N ALA A 463 -48.52 -11.53 36.37
CA ALA A 463 -49.58 -10.85 35.63
C ALA A 463 -49.75 -11.54 34.24
N PRO A 464 -50.98 -11.66 33.69
CA PRO A 464 -51.23 -12.48 32.50
C PRO A 464 -50.79 -11.82 31.18
N PRO A 465 -50.64 -12.61 30.09
CA PRO A 465 -50.07 -12.12 28.82
C PRO A 465 -51.10 -11.36 27.98
N THR A 466 -50.63 -10.51 27.07
CA THR A 466 -51.42 -10.03 25.92
C THR A 466 -50.56 -10.01 24.67
N VAL A 467 -51.15 -10.51 23.58
CA VAL A 467 -50.50 -10.85 22.31
C VAL A 467 -50.46 -9.62 21.39
N CYS A 468 -49.34 -9.41 20.69
CA CYS A 468 -49.26 -8.43 19.60
C CYS A 468 -50.16 -8.79 18.42
N PRO A 469 -50.76 -7.79 17.76
CA PRO A 469 -50.63 -7.75 16.31
C PRO A 469 -50.12 -6.40 15.78
N THR A 470 -49.46 -6.51 14.63
CA THR A 470 -48.88 -5.46 13.80
C THR A 470 -49.90 -4.44 13.23
N GLY A 471 -49.51 -3.17 13.12
CA GLY A 471 -50.23 -2.14 12.33
C GLY A 471 -49.31 -0.94 11.96
N PRO A 472 -49.36 -0.37 10.73
CA PRO A 472 -48.37 0.62 10.26
C PRO A 472 -48.68 2.10 10.63
N PRO A 473 -47.75 3.05 10.38
CA PRO A 473 -47.75 4.36 11.05
C PRO A 473 -48.52 5.48 10.31
N THR A 474 -49.05 6.44 11.08
CA THR A 474 -49.59 7.72 10.56
C THR A 474 -49.15 8.94 11.39
N VAL A 475 -48.10 9.61 10.87
CA VAL A 475 -47.78 11.06 10.82
C VAL A 475 -48.51 12.08 11.72
N ARG A 476 -47.71 13.02 12.28
CA ARG A 476 -48.00 14.44 12.71
C ARG A 476 -48.62 14.69 14.11
N PRO A 477 -48.51 15.94 14.65
CA PRO A 477 -47.29 16.68 15.00
C PRO A 477 -47.27 17.09 16.50
N SER A 478 -46.18 17.68 16.99
CA SER A 478 -46.09 18.18 18.37
C SER A 478 -46.04 19.71 18.42
N GLU A 479 -46.98 20.34 19.14
CA GLU A 479 -46.87 21.71 19.63
C GLU A 479 -47.12 21.81 21.15
N ARG A 480 -46.40 22.77 21.73
CA ARG A 480 -46.36 23.34 23.09
C ARG A 480 -47.64 23.30 23.97
N PRO A 481 -47.48 23.41 25.30
CA PRO A 481 -47.51 24.76 25.91
C PRO A 481 -46.43 25.06 26.98
N THR A 482 -46.46 26.29 27.50
CA THR A 482 -45.40 26.99 28.27
C THR A 482 -45.97 27.52 29.60
N ALA A 483 -45.16 27.75 30.65
CA ALA A 483 -45.29 28.90 31.57
C ALA A 483 -44.06 29.12 32.48
N GLY A 484 -43.62 30.37 32.63
CA GLY A 484 -42.73 30.88 33.69
C GLY A 484 -43.54 31.55 34.83
N PRO A 485 -43.01 32.51 35.64
CA PRO A 485 -42.14 33.65 35.26
C PRO A 485 -40.85 33.72 36.16
N THR A 486 -40.05 34.79 36.37
CA THR A 486 -40.14 36.27 36.15
C THR A 486 -38.72 36.90 36.00
N GLY A 487 -38.62 38.21 35.73
CA GLY A 487 -37.37 39.03 35.74
C GLY A 487 -37.28 40.00 36.95
N PRO A 488 -36.60 41.17 36.89
CA PRO A 488 -36.22 42.02 35.72
C PRO A 488 -34.68 42.21 35.55
N SER A 489 -34.03 42.70 34.47
CA SER A 489 -34.33 43.49 33.24
C SER A 489 -33.77 44.94 33.24
N ALA A 490 -32.79 45.22 32.36
CA ALA A 490 -32.60 46.47 31.59
C ALA A 490 -31.40 46.39 30.60
N GLY A 491 -31.58 46.88 29.35
CA GLY A 491 -30.50 47.15 28.37
C GLY A 491 -30.08 48.64 28.34
N PRO A 492 -29.43 49.19 27.28
CA PRO A 492 -29.65 48.87 25.86
C PRO A 492 -28.39 48.90 24.92
N THR A 493 -28.65 48.95 23.62
CA THR A 493 -27.84 48.76 22.39
C THR A 493 -26.77 49.81 22.01
N GLY A 494 -25.74 49.38 21.25
CA GLY A 494 -25.00 50.22 20.27
C GLY A 494 -23.68 49.62 19.72
N PRO A 495 -23.39 49.69 18.40
CA PRO A 495 -22.03 49.59 17.83
C PRO A 495 -21.41 51.01 17.67
N PRO A 496 -20.14 51.23 17.23
CA PRO A 496 -19.11 50.33 16.69
C PRO A 496 -17.69 50.57 17.30
N THR A 497 -16.63 50.25 16.53
CA THR A 497 -15.27 50.89 16.47
C THR A 497 -14.08 50.00 16.87
N ALA A 498 -13.03 50.05 16.06
CA ALA A 498 -11.75 49.36 16.29
C ALA A 498 -10.83 50.17 17.23
N GLY A 499 -10.05 49.45 18.06
CA GLY A 499 -8.99 50.00 18.90
C GLY A 499 -8.06 48.87 19.36
N PRO A 500 -6.74 49.08 19.45
CA PRO A 500 -5.79 47.99 19.69
C PRO A 500 -5.71 47.66 21.18
N SER A 501 -5.91 46.39 21.54
CA SER A 501 -5.57 45.90 22.88
C SER A 501 -4.25 45.13 22.82
N THR A 502 -3.21 45.74 23.39
CA THR A 502 -1.91 45.12 23.63
C THR A 502 -2.06 43.82 24.41
N ALA A 503 -1.54 42.72 23.85
CA ALA A 503 -1.43 41.46 24.57
C ALA A 503 -0.36 41.59 25.66
N THR A 504 -0.70 41.22 26.90
CA THR A 504 0.28 41.14 27.98
C THR A 504 1.14 39.89 27.78
N THR A 505 2.46 40.07 27.67
CA THR A 505 3.43 38.99 27.51
C THR A 505 3.52 38.15 28.78
N VAL A 506 2.98 36.93 28.73
CA VAL A 506 3.38 35.86 29.65
C VAL A 506 4.74 35.33 29.15
N PRO A 507 5.76 35.17 30.02
CA PRO A 507 7.02 34.55 29.62
C PRO A 507 6.77 33.09 29.20
N LEU A 508 7.26 32.72 28.01
CA LEU A 508 7.27 31.32 27.57
C LEU A 508 8.16 30.48 28.49
N SER A 509 7.84 29.20 28.61
CA SER A 509 8.68 28.21 29.29
C SER A 509 10.07 28.17 28.65
N PRO A 510 11.17 28.03 29.41
CA PRO A 510 12.52 27.89 28.84
C PRO A 510 12.68 26.72 27.85
N VAL A 511 11.77 25.75 27.89
CA VAL A 511 11.77 24.54 27.02
C VAL A 511 11.17 24.83 25.63
N ASP A 512 10.55 26.00 25.42
CA ASP A 512 9.85 26.37 24.18
C ASP A 512 10.56 27.47 23.37
N ASP A 513 11.71 27.97 23.84
CA ASP A 513 12.53 28.95 23.11
C ASP A 513 13.36 28.26 22.01
N ALA A 514 13.29 28.76 20.78
CA ALA A 514 14.09 28.28 19.66
C ALA A 514 15.61 28.48 19.87
N CYS A 515 16.00 29.42 20.73
CA CYS A 515 17.40 29.62 21.09
C CYS A 515 18.00 28.46 21.91
N ASN A 516 17.15 27.65 22.55
CA ASN A 516 17.55 26.49 23.36
C ASN A 516 17.49 25.16 22.57
N VAL A 517 17.29 25.21 21.26
CA VAL A 517 17.28 24.02 20.39
C VAL A 517 18.68 23.79 19.80
N ASP A 518 19.34 22.71 20.22
CA ASP A 518 20.68 22.37 19.72
C ASP A 518 20.70 21.92 18.25
N ILE A 519 19.71 21.12 17.83
CA ILE A 519 19.61 20.55 16.47
C ILE A 519 18.14 20.55 16.02
N PHE A 520 17.84 21.27 14.94
CA PHE A 520 16.52 21.26 14.28
C PHE A 520 16.37 20.02 13.39
N ASP A 521 15.13 19.57 13.17
CA ASP A 521 14.87 18.42 12.29
C ASP A 521 14.94 18.83 10.81
N ALA A 522 14.42 20.01 10.47
CA ALA A 522 14.55 20.64 9.16
C ALA A 522 14.40 22.16 9.25
N ILE A 523 15.02 22.89 8.31
CA ILE A 523 14.93 24.35 8.17
C ILE A 523 14.56 24.69 6.71
N ALA A 524 13.62 25.63 6.50
CA ALA A 524 13.22 26.03 5.16
C ALA A 524 12.80 27.50 5.06
N GLU A 525 13.14 28.16 3.96
CA GLU A 525 12.53 29.45 3.60
C GLU A 525 11.13 29.20 3.00
N ILE A 526 10.08 29.62 3.73
CA ILE A 526 8.67 29.49 3.33
C ILE A 526 8.01 30.87 3.45
N GLY A 527 7.44 31.38 2.36
CA GLY A 527 6.75 32.67 2.33
C GLY A 527 7.65 33.85 2.71
N ASN A 528 8.94 33.81 2.34
CA ASN A 528 9.99 34.76 2.73
C ASN A 528 10.25 34.82 4.26
N GLN A 529 9.90 33.77 5.00
CA GLN A 529 10.23 33.60 6.41
C GLN A 529 10.93 32.25 6.60
N LEU A 530 12.01 32.21 7.38
CA LEU A 530 12.60 30.94 7.81
C LEU A 530 11.61 30.23 8.72
N HIS A 531 11.33 28.97 8.44
CA HIS A 531 10.61 28.06 9.30
C HIS A 531 11.60 27.01 9.78
N LEU A 532 11.68 26.84 11.10
CA LEU A 532 12.55 25.86 11.75
C LEU A 532 11.66 24.84 12.46
N PHE A 533 11.85 23.56 12.17
CA PHE A 533 10.99 22.48 12.61
C PHE A 533 11.69 21.62 13.66
N LYS A 534 10.98 21.23 14.73
CA LYS A 534 11.47 20.30 15.75
C LYS A 534 10.32 19.58 16.47
N ASP A 535 10.33 18.25 16.52
CA ASP A 535 9.48 17.43 17.41
C ASP A 535 7.97 17.77 17.38
N GLY A 536 7.41 18.00 16.19
CA GLY A 536 6.00 18.37 16.00
C GLY A 536 5.69 19.85 16.18
N LYS A 537 6.69 20.68 16.47
CA LYS A 537 6.63 22.14 16.59
C LYS A 537 7.39 22.83 15.44
N TYR A 538 7.08 24.09 15.19
CA TYR A 538 7.91 24.95 14.36
C TYR A 538 7.91 26.42 14.84
N TRP A 539 8.99 27.13 14.55
CA TRP A 539 9.12 28.58 14.76
C TRP A 539 9.28 29.29 13.43
N ARG A 540 8.90 30.57 13.39
CA ARG A 540 9.05 31.45 12.22
C ARG A 540 10.00 32.58 12.53
N PHE A 541 11.03 32.74 11.72
CA PHE A 541 12.02 33.81 11.85
C PHE A 541 12.02 34.69 10.59
N SER A 542 12.15 36.00 10.80
CA SER A 542 12.26 36.99 9.75
C SER A 542 13.21 38.08 10.24
N GLU A 543 14.29 38.30 9.51
CA GLU A 543 15.43 39.08 9.95
C GLU A 543 15.16 40.59 9.89
N GLY A 544 15.41 41.29 10.98
CA GLY A 544 15.01 42.68 11.20
C GLY A 544 15.51 43.20 12.55
N ARG A 545 15.35 44.49 12.81
CA ARG A 545 15.93 45.13 14.00
C ARG A 545 15.15 44.70 15.26
N GLY A 546 15.75 43.84 16.09
CA GLY A 546 15.11 43.25 17.27
C GLY A 546 14.28 41.98 16.98
N SER A 547 14.52 41.32 15.85
CA SER A 547 13.84 40.06 15.51
C SER A 547 14.14 38.94 16.50
N ARG A 548 13.08 38.24 16.92
CA ARG A 548 13.14 36.96 17.63
C ARG A 548 12.32 35.91 16.87
N PRO A 549 12.64 34.62 17.00
CA PRO A 549 11.79 33.54 16.50
C PRO A 549 10.37 33.63 17.09
N GLN A 550 9.36 33.53 16.24
CA GLN A 550 7.94 33.49 16.63
C GLN A 550 7.51 32.03 16.74
N GLY A 551 6.97 31.62 17.89
CA GLY A 551 6.52 30.25 18.12
C GLY A 551 6.64 29.86 19.60
N PRO A 552 6.59 28.55 19.92
CA PRO A 552 6.37 27.46 18.98
C PRO A 552 4.91 27.41 18.49
N PHE A 553 4.74 27.05 17.23
CA PHE A 553 3.45 26.66 16.64
C PHE A 553 3.45 25.14 16.44
N LEU A 554 2.30 24.47 16.57
CA LEU A 554 2.22 23.03 16.26
C LEU A 554 2.21 22.83 14.75
N ILE A 555 3.00 21.86 14.25
CA ILE A 555 2.96 21.45 12.84
C ILE A 555 1.54 20.98 12.48
N ALA A 556 0.92 20.19 13.36
CA ALA A 556 -0.40 19.62 13.15
C ALA A 556 -1.52 20.66 12.94
N ASP A 557 -1.43 21.84 13.55
CA ASP A 557 -2.46 22.89 13.41
C ASP A 557 -2.53 23.47 11.99
N LYS A 558 -1.37 23.51 11.29
CA LYS A 558 -1.24 24.10 9.96
C LYS A 558 -1.11 23.05 8.85
N TRP A 559 -0.54 21.89 9.19
CA TRP A 559 -0.21 20.80 8.28
C TRP A 559 -0.57 19.45 8.94
N PRO A 560 -1.87 19.16 9.14
CA PRO A 560 -2.34 18.04 9.96
C PRO A 560 -1.97 16.64 9.45
N ALA A 561 -1.58 16.52 8.18
CA ALA A 561 -1.15 15.24 7.59
C ALA A 561 0.36 14.95 7.74
N LEU A 562 1.14 15.86 8.35
CA LEU A 562 2.59 15.66 8.53
C LEU A 562 2.93 14.90 9.83
N PRO A 563 3.99 14.06 9.81
CA PRO A 563 4.55 13.47 11.02
C PRO A 563 5.23 14.53 11.89
N ARG A 564 5.53 14.15 13.15
CA ARG A 564 6.19 15.05 14.11
C ARG A 564 7.62 15.42 13.70
N LYS A 565 8.39 14.44 13.20
CA LYS A 565 9.76 14.65 12.72
C LYS A 565 9.77 14.73 11.19
N LEU A 566 10.50 15.71 10.66
CA LEU A 566 10.72 15.94 9.23
C LEU A 566 12.22 15.92 8.95
N ASP A 567 12.68 15.28 7.88
CA ASP A 567 14.11 15.24 7.53
C ASP A 567 14.50 16.28 6.47
N SER A 568 13.52 16.86 5.76
CA SER A 568 13.72 18.06 4.93
C SER A 568 12.41 18.75 4.56
N VAL A 569 12.46 20.05 4.31
CA VAL A 569 11.34 20.85 3.82
C VAL A 569 11.83 21.85 2.76
N PHE A 570 11.07 22.09 1.68
CA PHE A 570 11.32 23.21 0.78
C PHE A 570 10.06 23.77 0.11
N GLU A 571 10.09 25.06 -0.23
CA GLU A 571 9.09 25.71 -1.09
C GLU A 571 9.62 25.83 -2.53
N GLU A 572 8.83 25.45 -3.54
CA GLU A 572 9.15 25.81 -4.93
C GLU A 572 8.63 27.23 -5.25
N PRO A 573 9.49 28.20 -5.62
CA PRO A 573 9.10 29.61 -5.63
C PRO A 573 8.03 30.03 -6.65
N LEU A 574 7.84 29.27 -7.75
CA LEU A 574 6.93 29.64 -8.84
C LEU A 574 5.50 29.14 -8.59
N SER A 575 5.38 27.88 -8.18
CA SER A 575 4.12 27.16 -7.95
C SER A 575 3.63 27.25 -6.50
N LYS A 576 4.47 27.73 -5.57
CA LYS A 576 4.17 27.83 -4.14
C LYS A 576 3.80 26.49 -3.50
N LYS A 577 4.28 25.39 -4.11
CA LYS A 577 4.18 24.04 -3.55
C LYS A 577 5.22 23.87 -2.45
N LEU A 578 4.78 23.33 -1.33
CA LEU A 578 5.65 22.94 -0.23
C LEU A 578 5.86 21.43 -0.26
N PHE A 579 7.12 21.00 -0.27
CA PHE A 579 7.52 19.61 -0.18
C PHE A 579 8.06 19.36 1.23
N PHE A 580 7.54 18.33 1.89
CA PHE A 580 7.97 17.87 3.21
C PHE A 580 8.40 16.42 3.09
N PHE A 581 9.53 16.06 3.70
CA PHE A 581 10.10 14.72 3.67
C PHE A 581 10.23 14.17 5.09
N SER A 582 9.94 12.88 5.26
CA SER A 582 10.17 12.13 6.50
C SER A 582 10.38 10.66 6.14
N GLY A 583 11.54 10.11 6.46
CA GLY A 583 12.03 8.83 5.96
C GLY A 583 11.85 8.70 4.44
N ARG A 584 11.26 7.58 4.01
CA ARG A 584 10.94 7.31 2.60
C ARG A 584 9.64 7.96 2.10
N GLN A 585 9.05 8.91 2.83
CA GLN A 585 7.77 9.54 2.49
C GLN A 585 7.93 11.03 2.16
N VAL A 586 7.14 11.49 1.18
CA VAL A 586 7.00 12.90 0.79
C VAL A 586 5.54 13.33 0.81
N TRP A 587 5.29 14.54 1.31
CA TRP A 587 4.00 15.24 1.22
C TRP A 587 4.19 16.52 0.42
N VAL A 588 3.25 16.79 -0.49
CA VAL A 588 3.26 18.00 -1.32
C VAL A 588 2.01 18.81 -1.06
N TYR A 589 2.15 19.93 -0.36
CA TYR A 589 1.05 20.85 -0.08
C TYR A 589 0.90 21.88 -1.20
N THR A 590 -0.34 22.14 -1.61
CA THR A 590 -0.73 23.22 -2.52
C THR A 590 -1.84 24.03 -1.86
N GLY A 591 -1.48 25.14 -1.21
CA GLY A 591 -2.40 25.85 -0.31
C GLY A 591 -2.76 24.99 0.90
N ALA A 592 -4.06 24.78 1.14
CA ALA A 592 -4.57 23.89 2.19
C ALA A 592 -4.67 22.41 1.76
N SER A 593 -4.51 22.09 0.48
CA SER A 593 -4.57 20.72 -0.02
C SER A 593 -3.22 20.01 0.13
N VAL A 594 -3.23 18.70 0.40
CA VAL A 594 -2.03 17.86 0.55
C VAL A 594 -2.10 16.64 -0.36
N LEU A 595 -0.98 16.32 -1.01
CA LEU A 595 -0.75 15.08 -1.74
C LEU A 595 0.35 14.30 -1.02
N GLY A 596 -0.02 13.25 -0.29
CA GLY A 596 0.93 12.37 0.41
C GLY A 596 0.31 11.66 1.62
N PRO A 597 1.05 10.75 2.28
CA PRO A 597 2.43 10.38 1.97
C PRO A 597 2.56 9.64 0.63
N ARG A 598 3.54 10.04 -0.18
CA ARG A 598 4.00 9.29 -1.35
C ARG A 598 5.39 8.74 -1.08
N ARG A 599 5.72 7.55 -1.59
CA ARG A 599 7.06 6.96 -1.48
C ARG A 599 8.08 7.72 -2.36
N LEU A 600 9.36 7.76 -1.94
CA LEU A 600 10.45 8.40 -2.70
C LEU A 600 10.72 7.76 -4.08
N ASP A 601 10.36 6.50 -4.28
CA ASP A 601 10.44 5.81 -5.58
C ASP A 601 9.50 6.44 -6.64
N LYS A 602 8.36 6.99 -6.23
CA LYS A 602 7.47 7.81 -7.08
C LYS A 602 8.11 9.16 -7.45
N LEU A 603 9.25 9.51 -6.85
CA LEU A 603 10.14 10.59 -7.28
C LEU A 603 11.34 10.08 -8.10
N GLY A 604 11.41 8.80 -8.44
CA GLY A 604 12.53 8.18 -9.17
C GLY A 604 13.80 7.94 -8.34
N LEU A 605 13.75 8.11 -7.01
CA LEU A 605 14.86 7.81 -6.11
C LEU A 605 14.94 6.30 -5.85
N GLY A 606 16.16 5.75 -5.81
CA GLY A 606 16.39 4.31 -5.67
C GLY A 606 15.98 3.74 -4.31
N ALA A 607 15.84 2.42 -4.24
CA ALA A 607 15.60 1.69 -2.99
C ALA A 607 16.73 1.89 -1.96
N ASP A 608 17.92 2.32 -2.37
CA ASP A 608 19.04 2.67 -1.50
C ASP A 608 18.93 4.06 -0.83
N VAL A 609 17.96 4.90 -1.23
CA VAL A 609 17.76 6.25 -0.69
C VAL A 609 16.80 6.24 0.50
N ALA A 610 17.34 6.12 1.72
CA ALA A 610 16.55 5.99 2.95
C ALA A 610 15.74 7.26 3.33
N GLN A 611 16.27 8.45 3.04
CA GLN A 611 15.63 9.74 3.35
C GLN A 611 16.14 10.84 2.41
N VAL A 612 15.45 11.99 2.37
CA VAL A 612 15.96 13.21 1.71
C VAL A 612 16.39 14.19 2.81
N THR A 613 17.70 14.48 2.87
CA THR A 613 18.32 15.36 3.89
C THR A 613 18.44 16.81 3.44
N GLY A 614 17.71 17.22 2.39
CA GLY A 614 17.79 18.60 1.91
C GLY A 614 17.41 18.82 0.45
N ALA A 615 17.20 20.09 0.10
CA ALA A 615 16.97 20.52 -1.27
C ALA A 615 17.50 21.93 -1.57
N LEU A 616 18.17 22.08 -2.72
CA LEU A 616 18.67 23.37 -3.21
C LEU A 616 18.14 23.68 -4.61
N ARG A 617 17.90 24.94 -4.94
CA ARG A 617 17.47 25.34 -6.28
C ARG A 617 18.64 25.34 -7.26
N SER A 618 18.45 24.69 -8.41
CA SER A 618 19.42 24.69 -9.52
C SER A 618 18.91 25.44 -10.76
N GLY A 619 17.64 25.83 -10.82
CA GLY A 619 17.09 26.58 -11.95
C GLY A 619 15.63 26.99 -11.79
N ARG A 620 14.94 27.25 -12.90
CA ARG A 620 13.46 27.39 -12.92
C ARG A 620 12.84 25.99 -12.97
N GLY A 621 12.01 25.65 -11.99
CA GLY A 621 11.39 24.32 -11.89
C GLY A 621 12.36 23.14 -11.69
N LYS A 622 13.62 23.42 -11.33
CA LYS A 622 14.67 22.43 -11.11
C LYS A 622 15.31 22.60 -9.73
N MET A 623 15.29 21.53 -8.95
CA MET A 623 15.95 21.43 -7.65
C MET A 623 17.06 20.38 -7.69
N LEU A 624 17.87 20.34 -6.65
CA LEU A 624 18.81 19.30 -6.31
C LEU A 624 18.29 18.69 -5.02
N LEU A 625 18.04 17.38 -4.99
CA LEU A 625 17.70 16.67 -3.74
C LEU A 625 18.95 15.99 -3.19
N PHE A 626 19.10 16.01 -1.88
CA PHE A 626 20.25 15.48 -1.16
C PHE A 626 19.85 14.26 -0.32
N SER A 627 20.72 13.26 -0.25
CA SER A 627 20.63 12.14 0.71
C SER A 627 22.04 11.79 1.15
N GLY A 628 22.51 12.43 2.22
CA GLY A 628 23.87 12.30 2.71
C GLY A 628 24.90 12.59 1.62
N ARG A 629 25.67 11.57 1.21
CA ARG A 629 26.78 11.72 0.25
C ARG A 629 26.37 11.93 -1.22
N ARG A 630 25.09 11.73 -1.58
CA ARG A 630 24.61 11.79 -2.96
C ARG A 630 23.59 12.91 -3.16
N LEU A 631 23.58 13.45 -4.38
CA LEU A 631 22.57 14.37 -4.88
C LEU A 631 22.05 13.97 -6.25
N TRP A 632 20.83 14.41 -6.57
CA TRP A 632 20.17 14.19 -7.87
C TRP A 632 19.50 15.48 -8.35
N ARG A 633 19.43 15.67 -9.67
CA ARG A 633 18.63 16.73 -10.30
C ARG A 633 17.16 16.32 -10.31
N PHE A 634 16.33 17.10 -9.64
CA PHE A 634 14.88 16.92 -9.52
C PHE A 634 14.13 17.93 -10.39
N ASP A 635 13.22 17.43 -11.22
CA ASP A 635 12.24 18.24 -11.94
C ASP A 635 10.97 18.38 -11.10
N VAL A 636 10.63 19.61 -10.71
CA VAL A 636 9.48 19.85 -9.82
C VAL A 636 8.13 19.73 -10.55
N LYS A 637 8.11 19.88 -11.88
CA LYS A 637 6.90 19.70 -12.70
C LYS A 637 6.61 18.21 -12.90
N ALA A 638 7.63 17.41 -13.22
CA ALA A 638 7.49 15.95 -13.30
C ALA A 638 7.41 15.30 -11.91
N GLN A 639 7.88 15.98 -10.86
CA GLN A 639 8.10 15.40 -9.54
C GLN A 639 8.98 14.13 -9.61
N MET A 640 10.01 14.16 -10.44
CA MET A 640 10.96 13.05 -10.60
C MET A 640 12.40 13.54 -10.63
N VAL A 641 13.31 12.75 -10.09
CA VAL A 641 14.75 12.88 -10.33
C VAL A 641 15.12 12.24 -11.67
N ASP A 642 16.21 12.72 -12.25
CA ASP A 642 16.94 11.97 -13.29
C ASP A 642 17.90 10.98 -12.59
N PRO A 643 17.68 9.65 -12.66
CA PRO A 643 18.56 8.69 -11.99
C PRO A 643 19.99 8.72 -12.52
N ARG A 644 20.20 9.15 -13.78
CA ARG A 644 21.54 9.29 -14.38
C ARG A 644 22.27 10.55 -13.93
N SER A 645 21.59 11.45 -13.21
CA SER A 645 22.19 12.67 -12.65
C SER A 645 22.80 12.46 -11.26
N ALA A 646 22.71 11.25 -10.69
CA ALA A 646 23.27 10.89 -9.39
C ALA A 646 24.76 11.27 -9.30
N THR A 647 25.09 12.22 -8.43
CA THR A 647 26.45 12.78 -8.27
C THR A 647 26.80 12.82 -6.78
N GLU A 648 28.09 12.72 -6.45
CA GLU A 648 28.57 12.88 -5.08
C GLU A 648 28.56 14.37 -4.67
N VAL A 649 28.23 14.65 -3.40
CA VAL A 649 28.08 16.03 -2.89
C VAL A 649 29.40 16.79 -2.93
N ASP A 650 30.52 16.15 -2.55
CA ASP A 650 31.87 16.75 -2.54
C ASP A 650 32.32 17.25 -3.91
N ARG A 651 31.92 16.58 -5.01
CA ARG A 651 32.23 17.02 -6.38
C ARG A 651 31.58 18.34 -6.76
N MET A 652 30.41 18.65 -6.20
CA MET A 652 29.64 19.86 -6.53
C MET A 652 29.62 20.90 -5.41
N PHE A 653 30.00 20.52 -4.19
CA PHE A 653 30.10 21.36 -3.00
C PHE A 653 31.37 21.01 -2.19
N PRO A 654 32.57 21.25 -2.74
CA PRO A 654 33.81 20.93 -2.04
C PRO A 654 33.92 21.69 -0.70
N GLY A 655 34.16 20.94 0.39
CA GLY A 655 34.37 21.48 1.73
C GLY A 655 33.14 21.52 2.65
N VAL A 656 31.97 21.04 2.22
CA VAL A 656 30.82 20.81 3.13
C VAL A 656 30.92 19.42 3.78
N PRO A 657 30.33 19.20 4.97
CA PRO A 657 30.24 17.87 5.56
C PRO A 657 29.35 16.92 4.73
N LEU A 658 29.65 15.63 4.80
CA LEU A 658 29.01 14.59 3.97
C LEU A 658 27.91 13.81 4.70
N ASP A 659 27.80 14.04 6.00
CA ASP A 659 26.87 13.52 7.00
C ASP A 659 25.91 14.63 7.47
N THR A 660 25.55 15.56 6.56
CA THR A 660 24.62 16.65 6.82
C THR A 660 23.21 16.11 7.06
N HIS A 661 22.56 16.59 8.12
CA HIS A 661 21.18 16.19 8.47
C HIS A 661 20.14 17.07 7.76
N ASP A 662 20.47 18.33 7.48
CA ASP A 662 19.63 19.26 6.72
C ASP A 662 20.46 20.09 5.73
N VAL A 663 19.91 20.34 4.54
CA VAL A 663 20.50 21.20 3.50
C VAL A 663 19.39 22.05 2.90
N PHE A 664 19.47 23.36 3.13
CA PHE A 664 18.43 24.30 2.73
C PHE A 664 19.00 25.55 2.04
N GLN A 665 18.11 26.25 1.34
CA GLN A 665 18.43 27.52 0.71
C GLN A 665 17.77 28.68 1.47
N TYR A 666 18.56 29.71 1.76
CA TYR A 666 18.08 30.94 2.37
C TYR A 666 18.79 32.15 1.75
N ARG A 667 18.03 33.15 1.30
CA ARG A 667 18.60 34.39 0.68
C ARG A 667 19.63 34.10 -0.42
N GLU A 668 19.25 33.22 -1.35
CA GLU A 668 20.05 32.78 -2.49
C GLU A 668 21.36 32.03 -2.16
N LYS A 669 21.67 31.78 -0.88
CA LYS A 669 22.81 30.95 -0.43
C LYS A 669 22.35 29.58 0.04
N ALA A 670 23.22 28.60 -0.10
CA ALA A 670 22.99 27.24 0.40
C ALA A 670 23.62 27.06 1.78
N TYR A 671 22.94 26.33 2.67
CA TYR A 671 23.38 26.05 4.03
C TYR A 671 23.33 24.53 4.22
N PHE A 672 24.44 23.98 4.70
CA PHE A 672 24.63 22.56 4.97
C PHE A 672 24.81 22.38 6.48
N CYS A 673 23.89 21.72 7.16
CA CYS A 673 23.89 21.63 8.63
C CYS A 673 24.40 20.28 9.13
N GLN A 674 25.28 20.33 10.13
CA GLN A 674 25.82 19.18 10.86
C GLN A 674 25.83 19.58 12.34
N ASP A 675 25.13 18.81 13.17
CA ASP A 675 24.79 19.17 14.55
C ASP A 675 24.28 20.63 14.67
N ARG A 676 24.87 21.42 15.57
CA ARG A 676 24.50 22.84 15.79
C ARG A 676 25.12 23.83 14.80
N PHE A 677 25.91 23.34 13.84
CA PHE A 677 26.71 24.14 12.92
C PHE A 677 26.13 24.13 11.50
N TYR A 678 26.42 25.19 10.74
CA TYR A 678 26.20 25.23 9.29
C TYR A 678 27.46 25.61 8.52
N TRP A 679 27.56 25.10 7.30
CA TRP A 679 28.50 25.52 6.26
C TRP A 679 27.71 26.24 5.19
N ARG A 680 27.92 27.55 5.08
CA ARG A 680 27.24 28.38 4.08
C ARG A 680 28.08 28.42 2.82
N VAL A 681 27.46 28.04 1.71
CA VAL A 681 28.05 28.04 0.38
C VAL A 681 27.52 29.24 -0.41
N SER A 682 28.44 29.95 -1.07
CA SER A 682 28.10 30.94 -2.09
C SER A 682 28.62 30.50 -3.44
N SER A 683 27.86 30.80 -4.51
CA SER A 683 28.35 30.63 -5.86
C SER A 683 29.23 31.83 -6.22
N ARG A 684 30.54 31.60 -6.39
CA ARG A 684 31.48 32.59 -6.92
C ARG A 684 32.26 31.95 -8.06
N SER A 685 32.23 32.59 -9.24
CA SER A 685 33.00 32.16 -10.42
C SER A 685 32.88 30.65 -10.72
N GLU A 686 31.65 30.18 -10.96
CA GLU A 686 31.28 28.80 -11.34
C GLU A 686 31.63 27.68 -10.34
N LEU A 687 32.28 27.99 -9.21
CA LEU A 687 32.54 27.03 -8.13
C LEU A 687 31.68 27.35 -6.90
N ASN A 688 31.06 26.32 -6.34
CA ASN A 688 30.37 26.38 -5.08
C ASN A 688 31.40 26.24 -3.95
N GLN A 689 31.68 27.34 -3.24
CA GLN A 689 32.66 27.34 -2.16
C GLN A 689 32.00 27.75 -0.84
N VAL A 690 32.39 27.07 0.24
CA VAL A 690 32.05 27.48 1.61
C VAL A 690 32.63 28.88 1.86
N ASP A 691 31.77 29.86 2.14
CA ASP A 691 32.14 31.26 2.41
C ASP A 691 32.04 31.64 3.89
N GLN A 692 31.38 30.82 4.71
CA GLN A 692 31.29 30.96 6.17
C GLN A 692 30.92 29.62 6.80
N VAL A 693 31.45 29.37 8.01
CA VAL A 693 30.95 28.35 8.95
C VAL A 693 30.45 29.09 10.18
N GLY A 694 29.34 28.66 10.76
CA GLY A 694 28.71 29.33 11.91
C GLY A 694 27.71 28.43 12.64
N TYR A 695 26.98 29.01 13.59
CA TYR A 695 25.96 28.34 14.41
C TYR A 695 24.56 28.74 13.96
N VAL A 696 23.64 27.79 13.91
CA VAL A 696 22.24 28.07 13.53
C VAL A 696 21.57 29.04 14.52
N THR A 697 21.75 28.84 15.83
CA THR A 697 21.13 29.70 16.86
C THR A 697 21.74 31.10 16.91
N TYR A 698 23.07 31.25 16.84
CA TYR A 698 23.72 32.56 16.97
C TYR A 698 23.70 33.36 15.66
N ASP A 699 24.26 32.83 14.57
CA ASP A 699 24.43 33.61 13.33
C ASP A 699 23.13 33.75 12.50
N ILE A 700 22.21 32.77 12.57
CA ILE A 700 20.94 32.81 11.81
C ILE A 700 19.81 33.37 12.68
N LEU A 701 19.59 32.84 13.89
CA LEU A 701 18.47 33.28 14.74
C LEU A 701 18.76 34.51 15.61
N GLN A 702 20.02 34.97 15.67
CA GLN A 702 20.46 36.13 16.48
C GLN A 702 20.15 35.97 17.97
N CYS A 703 20.25 34.73 18.47
CA CYS A 703 20.15 34.43 19.89
C CYS A 703 21.31 35.07 20.68
N PRO A 704 21.10 35.47 21.94
CA PRO A 704 22.19 35.94 22.80
C PRO A 704 23.26 34.87 22.98
N GLU A 705 24.53 35.25 23.06
CA GLU A 705 25.57 34.39 23.67
C GLU A 705 25.33 34.36 25.19
N ASP A 706 25.35 33.17 25.79
CA ASP A 706 25.35 32.93 27.25
C ASP A 706 26.78 32.99 27.83
#